data_AF-A0ABC9GBR9-F1
#
_entry.id   AF-A0ABC9GBR9-F1
#
_cell.length_a   1.000
_cell.length_b   1.000
_cell.length_c   1.000
_cell.angle_alpha   90.00
_cell.angle_beta   90.00
_cell.angle_gamma   90.00
#
_symmetry.space_group_name_H-M   'P 1'
#
loop_
_entity.id
_entity.type
_entity.pdbx_description
1 polymer ?
#
loop_
_entity_poly.entity_id
_entity_poly.type
_entity_poly.pdbx_seq_one_letter_code
_entity_poly.pdbx_strand_id
1 'polypeptide(L)'
;MSEAMVISLSAKLAMVLSRSAASGLSPLFGIRSDIDAAAQDLDILRAFLRFADSSHGTDTLAAAWIRQVRDAAFELEDVADECCYLSGGSWVNVGAWFALSRRLRKARERLSQLSAAKEQYGIRPADGGPAPPVATTTSQILTDGTHFLNKGEVVGFADYEKQLLEWLAEDVEPQLTLVAVWGMGGVGKTTLVTRVHKEVVATKRFHCAAWVTVSKGFTTDRKYLVVLDDVWEAHLWDKLRHAFPDDATGSRVVITTRSSDVAMAAAPERTMALQPLPWREAWNLFCNVAFRNLNGRTRTCPSHLEELAADMLRPCCGLPLAIVSVGNLLAHKDRTEFAWRNIRDSLVWDKSCSHLEIGEAASILNLSIDDLPHHLKRCFLSCSTYPEDFLIKRKILIRMWVAQGFVEDRPLGQCTAEDVADDYLDQLVQRSLLQAVVRNEFGRAKSCIIHDLMRELIVHKSREQECYFQFAKCKITLDSSIRIRHLAVDRCEQVDSQHVRQLATLRSFIALGSNLDVSFLSHFRLLTVLNLWFIDINKLPDSVTNLYNLRYLGIRSSLVQQLPKELGKLQKLQTLDAKSSMVERLPSSTAKLKNLRHLILFTREAADFSVPLPGKAVQLPDGIEKLSSLQTLKYVRADNKMVRSLAELEQMRSL
;
A
#
# COMPACT_ATOMS: atom_id res chain seq x y z
N MET A 1 5.05 16.06 2.59
CA MET A 1 5.97 14.89 2.47
C MET A 1 7.42 15.20 2.74
N SER A 2 7.86 16.35 2.27
CA SER A 2 9.23 16.80 2.39
C SER A 2 9.66 16.96 3.85
N GLU A 3 8.77 17.31 4.79
CA GLU A 3 9.14 17.49 6.21
C GLU A 3 9.65 16.20 6.89
N ALA A 4 8.89 15.10 6.91
CA ALA A 4 9.35 13.92 7.67
C ALA A 4 10.53 13.21 6.98
N MET A 5 10.70 13.44 5.68
CA MET A 5 11.90 13.05 4.97
C MET A 5 13.12 13.80 5.51
N VAL A 6 13.00 15.11 5.72
CA VAL A 6 14.05 15.92 6.34
C VAL A 6 14.34 15.47 7.78
N ILE A 7 13.32 15.14 8.58
CA ILE A 7 13.49 14.56 9.93
C ILE A 7 14.31 13.28 9.90
N SER A 8 13.91 12.34 9.04
CA SER A 8 14.61 11.06 8.89
C SER A 8 16.05 11.27 8.43
N LEU A 9 16.29 12.27 7.58
CA LEU A 9 17.61 12.57 7.05
C LEU A 9 18.52 13.22 8.11
N SER A 10 18.03 14.20 8.87
CA SER A 10 18.79 14.80 9.99
C SER A 10 19.21 13.73 11.01
N ALA A 11 18.30 12.82 11.38
CA ALA A 11 18.63 11.71 12.28
C ALA A 11 19.68 10.74 11.69
N LYS A 12 19.59 10.45 10.39
CA LYS A 12 20.58 9.62 9.69
C LYS A 12 21.96 10.29 9.63
N LEU A 13 22.01 11.58 9.31
CA LEU A 13 23.26 12.34 9.26
C LEU A 13 23.92 12.40 10.65
N ALA A 14 23.14 12.63 11.71
CA ALA A 14 23.61 12.56 13.09
C ALA A 14 24.21 11.18 13.43
N MET A 15 23.59 10.09 12.97
CA MET A 15 24.13 8.74 13.15
C MET A 15 25.46 8.55 12.39
N VAL A 16 25.58 9.05 11.16
CA VAL A 16 26.84 8.99 10.38
C VAL A 16 27.96 9.75 11.09
N LEU A 17 27.67 10.92 11.65
CA LEU A 17 28.60 11.73 12.44
C LEU A 17 29.10 11.00 13.69
N SER A 18 28.21 10.29 14.39
CA SER A 18 28.59 9.52 15.58
C SER A 18 29.53 8.35 15.25
N ARG A 19 29.36 7.71 14.08
CA ARG A 19 30.20 6.57 13.66
C ARG A 19 31.56 7.01 13.11
N SER A 20 31.62 8.14 12.41
CA SER A 20 32.89 8.68 11.90
C SER A 20 33.83 9.09 13.04
N ALA A 21 33.29 9.63 14.14
CA ALA A 21 34.03 9.97 15.35
C ALA A 21 34.75 8.77 16.01
N ALA A 22 34.20 7.56 15.87
CA ALA A 22 34.81 6.33 16.41
C ALA A 22 35.96 5.77 15.56
N SER A 23 36.14 6.24 14.31
CA SER A 23 37.04 5.62 13.32
C SER A 23 38.40 6.31 13.12
N GLY A 24 38.67 7.43 13.79
CA GLY A 24 40.02 8.01 13.90
C GLY A 24 40.70 8.51 12.61
N LEU A 25 39.99 8.68 11.49
CA LEU A 25 40.59 9.06 10.20
C LEU A 25 40.52 10.58 9.93
N SER A 26 41.69 11.21 9.79
CA SER A 26 41.91 12.65 9.52
C SER A 26 41.32 13.23 8.21
N PRO A 27 41.14 12.49 7.08
CA PRO A 27 40.46 13.03 5.89
C PRO A 27 38.94 13.25 6.07
N LEU A 28 38.34 12.84 7.20
CA LEU A 28 36.90 12.94 7.47
C LEU A 28 36.46 14.29 8.05
N PHE A 29 37.39 15.17 8.46
CA PHE A 29 37.03 16.45 9.09
C PHE A 29 36.22 17.39 8.18
N GLY A 30 36.60 17.50 6.90
CA GLY A 30 35.85 18.31 5.93
C GLY A 30 34.45 17.78 5.67
N ILE A 31 34.30 16.45 5.58
CA ILE A 31 33.00 15.78 5.40
C ILE A 31 32.14 15.95 6.66
N ARG A 32 32.74 15.88 7.85
CA ARG A 32 32.03 16.08 9.12
C ARG A 32 31.41 17.48 9.18
N SER A 33 32.21 18.51 8.87
CA SER A 33 31.73 19.88 8.76
C SER A 33 30.63 20.04 7.69
N ASP A 34 30.81 19.42 6.52
CA ASP A 34 29.80 19.44 5.45
C ASP A 34 28.49 18.72 5.85
N ILE A 35 28.57 17.62 6.62
CA ILE A 35 27.41 16.89 7.14
C ILE A 35 26.72 17.67 8.27
N ASP A 36 27.47 18.22 9.22
CA ASP A 36 26.94 19.05 10.31
C ASP A 36 26.18 20.26 9.75
N ALA A 37 26.75 20.91 8.73
CA ALA A 37 26.11 22.03 8.08
C ALA A 37 24.90 21.62 7.21
N ALA A 38 24.96 20.46 6.54
CA ALA A 38 23.80 19.92 5.83
C ALA A 38 22.64 19.60 6.78
N ALA A 39 22.91 19.11 8.00
CA ALA A 39 21.90 18.88 9.01
C ALA A 39 21.23 20.20 9.48
N GLN A 40 22.01 21.28 9.63
CA GLN A 40 21.48 22.62 9.94
C GLN A 40 20.61 23.18 8.80
N ASP A 41 21.09 23.10 7.56
CA ASP A 41 20.34 23.54 6.37
C ASP A 41 18.99 22.78 6.26
N LEU A 42 19.01 21.48 6.56
CA LEU A 42 17.83 20.63 6.62
C LEU A 42 16.86 21.04 7.73
N ASP A 43 17.32 21.33 8.95
CA ASP A 43 16.43 21.77 10.02
C ASP A 43 15.72 23.09 9.69
N ILE A 44 16.38 24.01 8.98
CA ILE A 44 15.76 25.25 8.46
C ILE A 44 14.69 24.93 7.41
N LEU A 45 15.00 24.04 6.46
CA LEU A 45 14.07 23.62 5.42
C LEU A 45 12.87 22.87 6.01
N ARG A 46 13.06 22.09 7.08
CA ARG A 46 11.97 21.42 7.82
C ARG A 46 10.98 22.45 8.38
N ALA A 47 11.49 23.49 9.04
CA ALA A 47 10.65 24.54 9.60
C ALA A 47 9.83 25.25 8.51
N PHE A 48 10.41 25.43 7.33
CA PHE A 48 9.69 26.00 6.18
C PHE A 48 8.65 25.04 5.57
N LEU A 49 9.01 23.77 5.36
CA LEU A 49 8.12 22.77 4.75
C LEU A 49 6.89 22.49 5.63
N ARG A 50 7.03 22.55 6.97
CA ARG A 50 5.90 22.54 7.92
C ARG A 50 4.86 23.59 7.60
N PHE A 51 5.32 24.77 7.19
CA PHE A 51 4.48 25.94 6.95
C PHE A 51 3.98 25.99 5.48
N ALA A 52 4.75 25.44 4.55
CA ALA A 52 4.34 25.32 3.15
C ALA A 52 3.27 24.24 2.96
N ASP A 53 3.36 23.10 3.66
CA ASP A 53 2.37 22.02 3.60
C ASP A 53 0.98 22.45 4.14
N SER A 54 0.88 23.53 4.95
CA SER A 54 -0.39 24.11 5.42
C SER A 54 -1.02 25.12 4.45
N SER A 55 -0.30 25.52 3.40
CA SER A 55 -0.76 26.47 2.40
C SER A 55 -1.21 25.69 1.16
N HIS A 56 -2.47 25.23 1.15
CA HIS A 56 -3.01 24.52 0.00
C HIS A 56 -3.10 25.45 -1.21
N GLY A 57 -2.37 25.07 -2.28
CA GLY A 57 -2.80 25.16 -3.68
C GLY A 57 -3.14 26.54 -4.23
N THR A 58 -2.17 27.17 -4.90
CA THR A 58 -2.38 28.02 -6.11
C THR A 58 -1.06 28.46 -6.73
N ASP A 59 0.04 28.46 -5.97
CA ASP A 59 1.33 28.89 -6.49
C ASP A 59 2.12 27.73 -7.14
N THR A 60 2.06 27.66 -8.48
CA THR A 60 2.88 26.74 -9.29
C THR A 60 4.38 26.87 -9.00
N LEU A 61 4.82 28.05 -8.53
CA LEU A 61 6.20 28.35 -8.21
C LEU A 61 6.61 27.70 -6.88
N ALA A 62 5.73 27.74 -5.87
CA ALA A 62 5.90 27.01 -4.62
C ALA A 62 5.94 25.49 -4.83
N ALA A 63 5.05 24.94 -5.68
CA ALA A 63 5.05 23.51 -6.02
C ALA A 63 6.35 23.08 -6.71
N ALA A 64 6.83 23.87 -7.68
CA ALA A 64 8.10 23.62 -8.36
C ALA A 64 9.30 23.73 -7.41
N TRP A 65 9.27 24.66 -6.45
CA TRP A 65 10.31 24.82 -5.44
C TRP A 65 10.35 23.64 -4.46
N ILE A 66 9.18 23.21 -3.94
CA ILE A 66 9.06 22.05 -3.04
C ILE A 66 9.64 20.81 -3.70
N ARG A 67 9.36 20.59 -5.00
CA ARG A 67 9.91 19.48 -5.78
C ARG A 67 11.44 19.50 -5.80
N GLN A 68 12.05 20.66 -6.05
CA GLN A 68 13.52 20.79 -6.08
C GLN A 68 14.17 20.58 -4.71
N VAL A 69 13.58 21.11 -3.63
CA VAL A 69 14.07 20.88 -2.26
C VAL A 69 14.03 19.39 -1.92
N ARG A 70 12.93 18.74 -2.30
CA ARG A 70 12.74 17.31 -2.09
C ARG A 70 13.78 16.48 -2.85
N ASP A 71 14.06 16.81 -4.11
CA ASP A 71 15.08 16.14 -4.92
C ASP A 71 16.49 16.29 -4.35
N ALA A 72 16.83 17.48 -3.82
CA ALA A 72 18.11 17.73 -3.18
C ALA A 72 18.24 16.98 -1.84
N ALA A 73 17.18 16.96 -1.03
CA ALA A 73 17.16 16.16 0.20
C ALA A 73 17.30 14.66 -0.11
N PHE A 74 16.80 14.19 -1.25
CA PHE A 74 16.93 12.79 -1.65
C PHE A 74 18.36 12.46 -2.05
N GLU A 75 19.05 13.35 -2.78
CA GLU A 75 20.48 13.21 -3.06
C GLU A 75 21.31 13.11 -1.77
N LEU A 76 21.01 13.96 -0.78
CA LEU A 76 21.67 13.92 0.52
C LEU A 76 21.44 12.58 1.25
N GLU A 77 20.21 12.06 1.21
CA GLU A 77 19.90 10.76 1.80
C GLU A 77 20.65 9.61 1.10
N ASP A 78 20.76 9.66 -0.22
CA ASP A 78 21.51 8.66 -1.00
C ASP A 78 22.99 8.71 -0.66
N VAL A 79 23.58 9.91 -0.54
CA VAL A 79 24.96 10.10 -0.11
C VAL A 79 25.18 9.57 1.31
N ALA A 80 24.27 9.87 2.25
CA ALA A 80 24.37 9.40 3.63
C ALA A 80 24.30 7.86 3.73
N ASP A 81 23.38 7.24 2.98
CA ASP A 81 23.23 5.78 2.96
C ASP A 81 24.38 5.09 2.20
N GLU A 82 24.95 5.71 1.16
CA GLU A 82 26.18 5.25 0.48
C GLU A 82 27.41 5.35 1.39
N CYS A 83 27.54 6.41 2.19
CA CYS A 83 28.58 6.52 3.22
C CYS A 83 28.48 5.35 4.22
N CYS A 84 27.27 5.05 4.70
CA CYS A 84 27.03 3.90 5.58
C CYS A 84 27.40 2.57 4.90
N TYR A 85 27.11 2.43 3.61
CA TYR A 85 27.46 1.25 2.82
C TYR A 85 28.98 1.06 2.74
N LEU A 86 29.75 2.12 2.47
CA LEU A 86 31.21 2.06 2.38
C LEU A 86 31.89 1.82 3.73
N SER A 87 31.35 2.39 4.81
CA SER A 87 31.85 2.15 6.17
C SER A 87 31.58 0.71 6.67
N GLY A 88 30.65 -0.02 6.04
CA GLY A 88 30.36 -1.42 6.37
C GLY A 88 31.26 -2.44 5.65
N GLY A 89 32.07 -2.01 4.69
CA GLY A 89 33.01 -2.85 3.94
C GLY A 89 34.37 -2.97 4.62
N SER A 90 35.09 -4.09 4.37
CA SER A 90 36.39 -4.38 4.99
C SER A 90 37.54 -3.44 4.56
N TRP A 91 37.33 -2.58 3.55
CA TRP A 91 38.35 -1.68 2.98
C TRP A 91 37.76 -0.29 2.70
N VAL A 92 38.42 0.77 3.19
CA VAL A 92 38.02 2.17 2.99
C VAL A 92 38.48 2.64 1.59
N ASN A 93 37.59 2.68 0.60
CA ASN A 93 37.91 3.23 -0.72
C ASN A 93 37.92 4.77 -0.67
N VAL A 94 39.09 5.36 -0.44
CA VAL A 94 39.30 6.82 -0.33
C VAL A 94 38.79 7.60 -1.55
N GLY A 95 38.88 7.04 -2.76
CA GLY A 95 38.35 7.67 -3.98
C GLY A 95 36.81 7.75 -3.99
N ALA A 96 36.14 6.72 -3.50
CA ALA A 96 34.68 6.73 -3.34
C ALA A 96 34.25 7.76 -2.28
N TRP A 97 35.03 7.94 -1.21
CA TRP A 97 34.81 8.98 -0.21
C TRP A 97 34.94 10.41 -0.77
N PHE A 98 35.94 10.69 -1.61
CA PHE A 98 36.05 11.99 -2.29
C PHE A 98 34.96 12.24 -3.33
N ALA A 99 34.39 11.20 -3.94
CA ALA A 99 33.23 11.34 -4.81
C ALA A 99 31.96 11.69 -4.01
N LEU A 100 31.77 11.06 -2.84
CA LEU A 100 30.66 11.34 -1.94
C LEU A 100 30.72 12.74 -1.34
N SER A 101 31.89 13.21 -0.92
CA SER A 101 32.06 14.57 -0.38
C SER A 101 31.70 15.65 -1.42
N ARG A 102 32.12 15.46 -2.68
CA ARG A 102 31.73 16.36 -3.78
C ARG A 102 30.23 16.33 -4.06
N ARG A 103 29.59 15.16 -4.03
CA ARG A 103 28.13 15.03 -4.19
C ARG A 103 27.38 15.70 -3.04
N LEU A 104 27.84 15.52 -1.80
CA LEU A 104 27.29 16.18 -0.61
C LEU A 104 27.34 17.70 -0.74
N ARG A 105 28.51 18.24 -1.10
CA ARG A 105 28.71 19.67 -1.29
C ARG A 105 27.82 20.23 -2.39
N LYS A 106 27.72 19.56 -3.53
CA LYS A 106 26.86 19.97 -4.65
C LYS A 106 25.37 19.97 -4.26
N ALA A 107 24.91 18.96 -3.53
CA ALA A 107 23.54 18.90 -3.04
C ALA A 107 23.24 20.04 -2.04
N ARG A 108 24.21 20.35 -1.17
CA ARG A 108 24.13 21.47 -0.23
C ARG A 108 24.12 22.83 -0.93
N GLU A 109 25.00 23.06 -1.90
CA GLU A 109 25.02 24.28 -2.73
C GLU A 109 23.66 24.51 -3.41
N ARG A 110 23.04 23.44 -3.93
CA ARG A 110 21.68 23.50 -4.47
C ARG A 110 20.65 23.88 -3.43
N LEU A 111 20.70 23.32 -2.21
CA LEU A 111 19.78 23.71 -1.13
C LEU A 111 19.95 25.18 -0.73
N SER A 112 21.19 25.67 -0.64
CA SER A 112 21.48 27.07 -0.35
C SER A 112 20.96 28.00 -1.45
N GLN A 113 21.14 27.62 -2.73
CA GLN A 113 20.57 28.35 -3.87
C GLN A 113 19.04 28.35 -3.85
N LEU A 114 18.40 27.23 -3.50
CA LEU A 114 16.94 27.15 -3.37
C LEU A 114 16.43 28.01 -2.21
N SER A 115 17.16 28.05 -1.09
CA SER A 115 16.84 28.93 0.03
C SER A 115 16.96 30.41 -0.35
N ALA A 116 17.93 30.79 -1.17
CA ALA A 116 18.07 32.16 -1.67
C ALA A 116 17.01 32.51 -2.73
N ALA A 117 16.71 31.58 -3.64
CA ALA A 117 15.68 31.72 -4.66
C ALA A 117 14.30 31.95 -4.03
N LYS A 118 14.01 31.32 -2.89
CA LYS A 118 12.77 31.55 -2.13
C LYS A 118 12.55 33.03 -1.80
N GLU A 119 13.58 33.71 -1.30
CA GLU A 119 13.53 35.14 -0.97
C GLU A 119 13.42 36.00 -2.24
N GLN A 120 14.17 35.64 -3.29
CA GLN A 120 14.19 36.37 -4.56
C GLN A 120 12.84 36.33 -5.31
N TYR A 121 12.17 35.18 -5.31
CA TYR A 121 10.89 34.99 -5.99
C TYR A 121 9.68 35.32 -5.11
N GLY A 122 9.90 35.83 -3.89
CA GLY A 122 8.82 36.26 -3.01
C GLY A 122 7.91 35.12 -2.58
N ILE A 123 8.43 33.89 -2.47
CA ILE A 123 7.67 32.73 -1.96
C ILE A 123 7.43 32.97 -0.47
N ARG A 124 6.32 33.63 -0.15
CA ARG A 124 5.95 34.00 1.20
C ARG A 124 5.01 32.96 1.80
N PRO A 125 5.19 32.61 3.09
CA PRO A 125 4.13 32.00 3.86
C PRO A 125 2.88 32.90 3.84
N ALA A 126 1.69 32.33 3.60
CA ALA A 126 0.45 33.10 3.76
C ALA A 126 0.27 33.46 5.25
N ASP A 127 -0.09 34.71 5.54
CA ASP A 127 -0.38 35.17 6.90
C ASP A 127 -1.62 34.46 7.45
N GLY A 128 -1.45 33.55 8.40
CA GLY A 128 -2.56 32.82 9.00
C GLY A 128 -2.22 32.17 10.33
N GLY A 129 -2.36 32.93 11.43
CA GLY A 129 -2.64 32.48 12.81
C GLY A 129 -1.65 31.52 13.50
N PRO A 130 -1.62 31.48 14.85
CA PRO A 130 -0.80 30.51 15.57
C PRO A 130 -1.32 29.09 15.33
N ALA A 131 -0.39 28.16 15.11
CA ALA A 131 -0.68 26.74 14.90
C ALA A 131 -1.51 26.15 16.06
N PRO A 132 -2.50 25.27 15.78
CA PRO A 132 -3.17 24.54 16.85
C PRO A 132 -2.16 23.64 17.56
N PRO A 133 -2.28 23.45 18.89
CA PRO A 133 -1.37 22.59 19.62
C PRO A 133 -1.45 21.16 19.08
N VAL A 134 -0.29 20.50 19.00
CA VAL A 134 -0.19 19.07 18.70
C VAL A 134 -1.07 18.33 19.72
N ALA A 135 -2.27 17.95 19.30
CA ALA A 135 -3.14 17.11 20.09
C ALA A 135 -2.42 15.77 20.25
N THR A 136 -1.88 15.54 21.44
CA THR A 136 -1.52 14.20 21.87
C THR A 136 -2.84 13.49 22.12
N THR A 137 -3.50 13.03 21.06
CA THR A 137 -4.78 12.36 21.17
C THR A 137 -4.53 11.03 21.86
N THR A 138 -4.75 11.02 23.16
CA THR A 138 -4.84 9.82 23.97
C THR A 138 -5.93 8.96 23.33
N SER A 139 -5.51 7.82 22.78
CA SER A 139 -6.38 6.75 22.32
C SER A 139 -7.12 6.18 23.52
N GLN A 140 -8.21 6.84 23.89
CA GLN A 140 -9.22 6.29 24.78
C GLN A 140 -10.55 6.75 24.23
N ILE A 141 -11.26 5.82 23.58
CA ILE A 141 -12.72 5.60 23.63
C ILE A 141 -13.17 4.87 22.33
N LEU A 142 -13.66 3.65 22.57
CA LEU A 142 -14.62 2.85 21.81
C LEU A 142 -14.15 2.10 20.55
N THR A 143 -13.60 0.93 20.83
CA THR A 143 -13.97 -0.33 20.17
C THR A 143 -15.49 -0.41 19.94
N ASP A 144 -15.96 -0.06 18.74
CA ASP A 144 -17.18 -0.63 18.12
C ASP A 144 -17.43 -0.21 16.66
N GLY A 145 -16.61 0.66 16.07
CA GLY A 145 -16.90 1.25 14.76
C GLY A 145 -16.20 0.60 13.57
N THR A 146 -16.43 -0.67 13.22
CA THR A 146 -15.95 -1.19 11.92
C THR A 146 -16.84 -2.22 11.21
N HIS A 147 -18.16 -2.15 11.38
CA HIS A 147 -19.09 -2.90 10.53
C HIS A 147 -19.42 -2.12 9.25
N PHE A 148 -18.62 -2.27 8.18
CA PHE A 148 -19.23 -2.18 6.85
C PHE A 148 -19.73 -3.59 6.49
N LEU A 149 -21.03 -3.66 6.21
CA LEU A 149 -21.95 -4.81 6.14
C LEU A 149 -22.85 -5.06 7.36
N ASN A 150 -23.30 -4.02 8.08
CA ASN A 150 -24.61 -4.12 8.73
C ASN A 150 -25.69 -3.82 7.68
N LYS A 151 -26.74 -4.66 7.63
CA LYS A 151 -27.86 -4.58 6.66
C LYS A 151 -28.52 -3.18 6.56
N GLY A 152 -28.37 -2.33 7.56
CA GLY A 152 -28.99 -1.00 7.64
C GLY A 152 -28.19 0.18 7.09
N GLU A 153 -26.94 0.00 6.63
CA GLU A 153 -26.11 1.13 6.13
C GLU A 153 -26.05 1.24 4.60
N VAL A 154 -26.57 0.23 3.89
CA VAL A 154 -26.58 0.18 2.42
C VAL A 154 -27.93 0.67 1.92
N VAL A 155 -27.93 1.68 1.05
CA VAL A 155 -29.14 2.33 0.50
C VAL A 155 -29.19 2.19 -1.02
N GLY A 156 -30.38 2.28 -1.61
CA GLY A 156 -30.57 2.34 -3.06
C GLY A 156 -30.47 1.03 -3.83
N PHE A 157 -30.42 -0.10 -3.13
CA PHE A 157 -30.35 -1.42 -3.77
C PHE A 157 -31.63 -2.24 -3.69
N ALA A 158 -32.71 -1.74 -3.06
CA ALA A 158 -33.89 -2.56 -2.80
C ALA A 158 -34.51 -3.17 -4.08
N ASP A 159 -34.70 -2.36 -5.11
CA ASP A 159 -35.30 -2.82 -6.38
C ASP A 159 -34.35 -3.73 -7.16
N TYR A 160 -33.06 -3.37 -7.20
CA TYR A 160 -32.02 -4.19 -7.84
C TYR A 160 -31.83 -5.54 -7.14
N GLU A 161 -31.84 -5.58 -5.81
CA GLU A 161 -31.77 -6.80 -5.00
C GLU A 161 -32.96 -7.71 -5.30
N LYS A 162 -34.16 -7.14 -5.31
CA LYS A 162 -35.39 -7.87 -5.63
C LYS A 162 -35.31 -8.49 -7.04
N GLN A 163 -34.94 -7.69 -8.04
CA GLN A 163 -34.82 -8.18 -9.42
C GLN A 163 -33.74 -9.25 -9.57
N LEU A 164 -32.57 -9.09 -8.92
CA LEU A 164 -31.50 -10.09 -8.99
C LEU A 164 -31.89 -11.38 -8.26
N LEU A 165 -32.61 -11.29 -7.14
CA LEU A 165 -33.16 -12.45 -6.43
C LEU A 165 -34.22 -13.18 -7.28
N GLU A 166 -35.07 -12.45 -8.00
CA GLU A 166 -36.05 -13.01 -8.94
C GLU A 166 -35.36 -13.79 -10.07
N TRP A 167 -34.30 -13.24 -10.68
CA TRP A 167 -33.53 -13.93 -11.71
C TRP A 167 -32.75 -15.15 -11.20
N LEU A 168 -32.43 -15.18 -9.91
CA LEU A 168 -31.72 -16.28 -9.27
C LEU A 168 -32.66 -17.32 -8.62
N ALA A 169 -33.98 -17.11 -8.64
CA ALA A 169 -34.96 -18.03 -8.07
C ALA A 169 -35.11 -19.32 -8.91
N GLU A 170 -35.41 -20.44 -8.24
CA GLU A 170 -35.35 -21.79 -8.80
C GLU A 170 -36.45 -22.11 -9.82
N ASP A 171 -37.56 -21.37 -9.83
CA ASP A 171 -38.81 -21.82 -10.47
C ASP A 171 -39.00 -21.36 -11.93
N VAL A 172 -37.97 -20.77 -12.55
CA VAL A 172 -38.14 -20.16 -13.88
C VAL A 172 -37.61 -21.06 -15.01
N GLU A 173 -36.40 -21.63 -14.90
CA GLU A 173 -35.76 -22.34 -16.03
C GLU A 173 -34.76 -23.42 -15.60
N PRO A 174 -34.82 -24.64 -16.20
CA PRO A 174 -33.87 -25.73 -15.96
C PRO A 174 -32.48 -25.48 -16.58
N GLN A 175 -32.38 -24.59 -17.57
CA GLN A 175 -31.13 -24.27 -18.27
C GLN A 175 -30.20 -23.37 -17.45
N LEU A 176 -28.92 -23.33 -17.83
CA LEU A 176 -27.93 -22.39 -17.29
C LEU A 176 -28.41 -20.95 -17.51
N THR A 177 -28.57 -20.20 -16.43
CA THR A 177 -28.91 -18.78 -16.52
C THR A 177 -27.68 -17.93 -16.28
N LEU A 178 -27.46 -17.00 -17.20
CA LEU A 178 -26.44 -15.99 -17.10
C LEU A 178 -27.08 -14.64 -16.74
N VAL A 179 -26.45 -13.90 -15.83
CA VAL A 179 -26.88 -12.56 -15.43
C VAL A 179 -25.67 -11.63 -15.50
N ALA A 180 -25.82 -10.46 -16.11
CA ALA A 180 -24.76 -9.46 -16.16
C ALA A 180 -25.19 -8.17 -15.45
N VAL A 181 -24.41 -7.75 -14.46
CA VAL A 181 -24.57 -6.49 -13.71
C VAL A 181 -23.49 -5.52 -14.16
N TRP A 182 -23.86 -4.40 -14.77
CA TRP A 182 -22.92 -3.43 -15.30
C TRP A 182 -23.20 -2.00 -14.81
N GLY A 183 -22.20 -1.12 -14.94
CA GLY A 183 -22.27 0.26 -14.46
C GLY A 183 -20.88 0.85 -14.18
N MET A 184 -20.82 2.15 -13.94
CA MET A 184 -19.56 2.88 -13.71
C MET A 184 -18.75 2.33 -12.51
N GLY A 185 -17.45 2.62 -12.47
CA GLY A 185 -16.59 2.30 -11.32
C GLY A 185 -17.14 2.96 -10.04
N GLY A 186 -17.06 2.27 -8.90
CA GLY A 186 -17.50 2.85 -7.61
C GLY A 186 -19.02 2.97 -7.39
N VAL A 187 -19.85 2.60 -8.37
CA VAL A 187 -21.33 2.63 -8.28
C VAL A 187 -21.91 1.57 -7.32
N GLY A 188 -21.13 0.55 -6.94
CA GLY A 188 -21.54 -0.47 -5.96
C GLY A 188 -21.99 -1.82 -6.53
N LYS A 189 -21.65 -2.14 -7.79
CA LYS A 189 -21.92 -3.45 -8.43
C LYS A 189 -21.53 -4.64 -7.55
N THR A 190 -20.26 -4.67 -7.13
CA THR A 190 -19.69 -5.72 -6.28
C THR A 190 -20.41 -5.78 -4.93
N THR A 191 -20.83 -4.64 -4.37
CA THR A 191 -21.59 -4.56 -3.11
C THR A 191 -22.97 -5.21 -3.23
N LEU A 192 -23.70 -4.91 -4.31
CA LEU A 192 -25.00 -5.51 -4.61
C LEU A 192 -24.89 -7.03 -4.77
N VAL A 193 -23.99 -7.50 -5.64
CA VAL A 193 -23.84 -8.93 -5.92
C VAL A 193 -23.32 -9.68 -4.70
N THR A 194 -22.43 -9.08 -3.89
CA THR A 194 -21.97 -9.68 -2.61
C THR A 194 -23.14 -9.90 -1.66
N ARG A 195 -24.08 -8.95 -1.58
CA ARG A 195 -25.24 -9.06 -0.69
C ARG A 195 -26.18 -10.16 -1.13
N VAL A 196 -26.55 -10.18 -2.42
CA VAL A 196 -27.42 -11.22 -2.98
C VAL A 196 -26.74 -12.59 -2.89
N HIS A 197 -25.45 -12.71 -3.22
CA HIS A 197 -24.70 -13.95 -3.06
C HIS A 197 -24.73 -14.47 -1.62
N LYS A 198 -24.48 -13.60 -0.61
CA LYS A 198 -24.56 -14.01 0.80
C LYS A 198 -25.95 -14.49 1.21
N GLU A 199 -26.99 -13.81 0.75
CA GLU A 199 -28.38 -14.19 1.02
C GLU A 199 -28.73 -15.54 0.38
N VAL A 200 -28.39 -15.70 -0.90
CA VAL A 200 -28.64 -16.93 -1.66
C VAL A 200 -27.84 -18.11 -1.08
N VAL A 201 -26.56 -17.92 -0.73
CA VAL A 201 -25.75 -18.97 -0.10
C VAL A 201 -26.30 -19.35 1.28
N ALA A 202 -26.77 -18.38 2.07
CA ALA A 202 -27.38 -18.66 3.37
C ALA A 202 -28.64 -19.54 3.25
N THR A 203 -29.38 -19.44 2.15
CA THR A 203 -30.55 -20.29 1.89
C THR A 203 -30.20 -21.72 1.51
N LYS A 204 -28.91 -22.06 1.32
CA LYS A 204 -28.41 -23.39 0.93
C LYS A 204 -29.05 -23.97 -0.35
N ARG A 205 -29.57 -23.10 -1.23
CA ARG A 205 -30.25 -23.47 -2.50
C ARG A 205 -29.29 -23.99 -3.58
N PHE A 206 -28.00 -23.68 -3.47
CA PHE A 206 -26.97 -24.14 -4.39
C PHE A 206 -26.05 -25.14 -3.68
N HIS A 207 -25.77 -26.27 -4.33
CA HIS A 207 -24.85 -27.29 -3.81
C HIS A 207 -23.41 -26.78 -3.73
N CYS A 208 -23.06 -25.84 -4.62
CA CYS A 208 -21.77 -25.17 -4.65
C CYS A 208 -21.98 -23.68 -4.98
N ALA A 209 -21.25 -22.80 -4.29
CA ALA A 209 -21.20 -21.39 -4.59
C ALA A 209 -19.75 -20.92 -4.60
N ALA A 210 -19.37 -20.19 -5.65
CA ALA A 210 -18.01 -19.72 -5.85
C ALA A 210 -18.01 -18.23 -6.19
N TRP A 211 -17.10 -17.50 -5.55
CA TRP A 211 -16.76 -16.12 -5.90
C TRP A 211 -15.39 -16.14 -6.55
N VAL A 212 -15.30 -15.73 -7.82
CA VAL A 212 -14.07 -15.85 -8.61
C VAL A 212 -13.74 -14.50 -9.23
N THR A 213 -12.61 -13.94 -8.81
CA THR A 213 -11.92 -12.89 -9.58
C THR A 213 -11.17 -13.61 -10.71
N VAL A 214 -11.45 -13.22 -11.95
CA VAL A 214 -11.24 -14.11 -13.11
C VAL A 214 -9.77 -14.45 -13.39
N SER A 215 -9.43 -15.73 -13.25
CA SER A 215 -8.41 -16.44 -14.03
C SER A 215 -8.84 -17.92 -14.21
N LYS A 216 -8.42 -18.55 -15.31
CA LYS A 216 -9.10 -19.66 -16.04
C LYS A 216 -9.49 -20.94 -15.25
N GLY A 217 -10.70 -21.44 -15.52
CA GLY A 217 -11.09 -22.88 -15.61
C GLY A 217 -11.73 -23.56 -14.38
N PHE A 218 -12.96 -24.08 -14.52
CA PHE A 218 -13.64 -24.97 -13.54
C PHE A 218 -14.64 -25.89 -14.28
N THR A 219 -14.85 -27.13 -13.85
CA THR A 219 -15.93 -28.02 -14.34
C THR A 219 -16.48 -28.85 -13.18
N THR A 220 -17.82 -28.98 -13.06
CA THR A 220 -18.48 -29.89 -12.11
C THR A 220 -19.81 -30.36 -12.67
N ASP A 221 -20.22 -31.53 -12.23
CA ASP A 221 -21.46 -32.28 -12.47
C ASP A 221 -22.58 -31.94 -11.45
N ARG A 222 -22.49 -30.79 -10.76
CA ARG A 222 -23.45 -30.32 -9.75
C ARG A 222 -23.95 -28.92 -10.02
N LYS A 223 -25.21 -28.62 -9.64
CA LYS A 223 -25.79 -27.27 -9.67
C LYS A 223 -24.93 -26.24 -8.93
N TYR A 224 -24.47 -25.21 -9.62
CA TYR A 224 -23.57 -24.17 -9.10
C TYR A 224 -24.09 -22.74 -9.25
N LEU A 225 -23.64 -21.86 -8.38
CA LEU A 225 -23.68 -20.40 -8.53
C LEU A 225 -22.24 -19.86 -8.62
N VAL A 226 -21.89 -19.22 -9.73
CA VAL A 226 -20.56 -18.60 -9.92
C VAL A 226 -20.71 -17.11 -10.11
N VAL A 227 -19.98 -16.32 -9.33
CA VAL A 227 -19.84 -14.87 -9.56
C VAL A 227 -18.48 -14.59 -10.19
N LEU A 228 -18.50 -14.02 -11.40
CA LEU A 228 -17.33 -13.50 -12.11
C LEU A 228 -17.29 -11.98 -11.90
N ASP A 229 -16.41 -11.53 -11.02
CA ASP A 229 -16.29 -10.12 -10.68
C ASP A 229 -15.31 -9.41 -11.63
N ASP A 230 -15.72 -8.23 -12.12
CA ASP A 230 -14.96 -7.28 -12.95
C ASP A 230 -14.39 -7.88 -14.25
N VAL A 231 -15.27 -8.26 -15.18
CA VAL A 231 -14.89 -8.77 -16.52
C VAL A 231 -14.70 -7.61 -17.51
N TRP A 232 -13.49 -7.46 -18.06
CA TRP A 232 -13.10 -6.29 -18.88
C TRP A 232 -13.33 -6.46 -20.39
N GLU A 233 -13.14 -7.67 -20.92
CA GLU A 233 -13.07 -7.89 -22.38
C GLU A 233 -14.09 -8.94 -22.84
N ALA A 234 -14.86 -8.64 -23.90
CA ALA A 234 -15.93 -9.52 -24.37
C ALA A 234 -15.39 -10.87 -24.87
N HIS A 235 -14.22 -10.87 -25.51
CA HIS A 235 -13.60 -12.09 -26.02
C HIS A 235 -13.07 -13.01 -24.89
N LEU A 236 -12.87 -12.50 -23.67
CA LEU A 236 -12.52 -13.33 -22.51
C LEU A 236 -13.73 -14.18 -22.09
N TRP A 237 -14.94 -13.61 -22.17
CA TRP A 237 -16.19 -14.35 -21.97
C TRP A 237 -16.34 -15.48 -22.99
N ASP A 238 -16.04 -15.24 -24.27
CA ASP A 238 -16.10 -16.29 -25.30
C ASP A 238 -15.22 -17.50 -24.99
N LYS A 239 -14.08 -17.27 -24.31
CA LYS A 239 -13.21 -18.37 -23.84
C LYS A 239 -13.76 -19.03 -22.58
N LEU A 240 -14.35 -18.26 -21.68
CA LEU A 240 -14.85 -18.73 -20.38
C LEU A 240 -16.20 -19.44 -20.45
N ARG A 241 -17.11 -19.06 -21.35
CA ARG A 241 -18.42 -19.70 -21.53
C ARG A 241 -18.30 -21.21 -21.73
N HIS A 242 -17.25 -21.66 -22.40
CA HIS A 242 -16.97 -23.07 -22.63
C HIS A 242 -16.61 -23.84 -21.35
N ALA A 243 -16.21 -23.14 -20.28
CA ALA A 243 -15.96 -23.72 -18.96
C ALA A 243 -17.24 -23.87 -18.13
N PHE A 244 -18.37 -23.29 -18.55
CA PHE A 244 -19.65 -23.37 -17.85
C PHE A 244 -20.66 -24.12 -18.72
N PRO A 245 -20.61 -25.46 -18.76
CA PRO A 245 -21.53 -26.24 -19.58
C PRO A 245 -22.98 -26.05 -19.11
N ASP A 246 -23.88 -25.92 -20.07
CA ASP A 246 -25.32 -25.98 -19.80
C ASP A 246 -25.76 -27.45 -19.75
N ASP A 247 -25.77 -27.99 -18.55
CA ASP A 247 -26.15 -29.37 -18.24
C ASP A 247 -27.60 -29.49 -17.73
N ALA A 248 -28.40 -28.43 -17.91
CA ALA A 248 -29.77 -28.34 -17.42
C ALA A 248 -29.94 -28.60 -15.90
N THR A 249 -28.91 -28.32 -15.10
CA THR A 249 -28.95 -28.45 -13.64
C THR A 249 -29.56 -27.25 -12.91
N GLY A 250 -30.01 -26.22 -13.64
CA GLY A 250 -30.43 -24.95 -13.07
C GLY A 250 -29.27 -24.13 -12.50
N SER A 251 -28.06 -24.30 -13.02
CA SER A 251 -26.89 -23.52 -12.62
C SER A 251 -27.02 -22.04 -12.99
N ARG A 252 -26.31 -21.17 -12.27
CA ARG A 252 -26.37 -19.70 -12.40
C ARG A 252 -24.97 -19.10 -12.47
N VAL A 253 -24.75 -18.16 -13.39
CA VAL A 253 -23.50 -17.39 -13.47
C VAL A 253 -23.84 -15.91 -13.46
N VAL A 254 -23.26 -15.15 -12.53
CA VAL A 254 -23.41 -13.69 -12.42
C VAL A 254 -22.10 -13.04 -12.80
N ILE A 255 -22.14 -12.11 -13.74
CA ILE A 255 -20.97 -11.34 -14.19
C ILE A 255 -21.14 -9.90 -13.71
N THR A 256 -20.11 -9.31 -13.11
CA THR A 256 -20.03 -7.86 -12.95
C THR A 256 -19.05 -7.29 -13.99
N THR A 257 -19.39 -6.16 -14.62
CA THR A 257 -18.52 -5.52 -15.61
C THR A 257 -18.73 -4.01 -15.63
N ARG A 258 -17.76 -3.27 -16.18
CA ARG A 258 -17.89 -1.83 -16.48
C ARG A 258 -18.37 -1.59 -17.91
N SER A 259 -18.28 -2.60 -18.78
CA SER A 259 -18.59 -2.48 -20.20
C SER A 259 -20.00 -2.98 -20.51
N SER A 260 -20.81 -2.12 -21.13
CA SER A 260 -22.12 -2.51 -21.65
C SER A 260 -21.99 -3.59 -22.73
N ASP A 261 -20.94 -3.54 -23.56
CA ASP A 261 -20.72 -4.52 -24.63
C ASP A 261 -20.44 -5.91 -24.07
N VAL A 262 -19.64 -6.00 -23.00
CA VAL A 262 -19.39 -7.26 -22.29
C VAL A 262 -20.68 -7.81 -21.68
N ALA A 263 -21.49 -6.95 -21.05
CA ALA A 263 -22.77 -7.35 -20.46
C ALA A 263 -23.76 -7.87 -21.51
N MET A 264 -23.87 -7.19 -22.65
CA MET A 264 -24.76 -7.56 -23.75
C MET A 264 -24.28 -8.80 -24.50
N ALA A 265 -22.97 -8.96 -24.69
CA ALA A 265 -22.39 -10.16 -25.30
C ALA A 265 -22.53 -11.38 -24.39
N ALA A 266 -22.45 -11.16 -23.08
CA ALA A 266 -22.63 -12.21 -22.10
C ALA A 266 -24.11 -12.60 -21.98
N ALA A 267 -24.94 -11.71 -21.44
CA ALA A 267 -26.30 -12.00 -20.99
C ALA A 267 -27.33 -11.03 -21.59
N PRO A 268 -27.58 -11.04 -22.93
CA PRO A 268 -28.39 -10.03 -23.60
C PRO A 268 -29.80 -9.88 -23.03
N GLU A 269 -30.38 -10.97 -22.52
CA GLU A 269 -31.75 -11.02 -21.97
C GLU A 269 -31.81 -10.66 -20.47
N ARG A 270 -30.68 -10.69 -19.77
CA ARG A 270 -30.59 -10.53 -18.30
C ARG A 270 -29.44 -9.59 -17.92
N THR A 271 -29.51 -8.37 -18.45
CA THR A 271 -28.59 -7.27 -18.11
C THR A 271 -29.22 -6.31 -17.10
N MET A 272 -28.44 -5.87 -16.12
CA MET A 272 -28.82 -4.87 -15.12
C MET A 272 -27.81 -3.72 -15.14
N ALA A 273 -28.28 -2.53 -15.50
CA ALA A 273 -27.48 -1.31 -15.45
C ALA A 273 -27.65 -0.61 -14.08
N LEU A 274 -26.62 -0.63 -13.24
CA LEU A 274 -26.61 0.14 -12.00
C LEU A 274 -26.40 1.62 -12.29
N GLN A 275 -27.34 2.42 -11.79
CA GLN A 275 -27.27 3.87 -11.86
C GLN A 275 -26.67 4.46 -10.57
N PRO A 276 -26.06 5.64 -10.63
CA PRO A 276 -25.67 6.39 -9.44
C PRO A 276 -26.87 6.66 -8.52
N LEU A 277 -26.60 6.83 -7.23
CA LEU A 277 -27.64 7.06 -6.22
C LEU A 277 -28.40 8.37 -6.50
N PRO A 278 -29.75 8.35 -6.47
CA PRO A 278 -30.56 9.56 -6.45
C PRO A 278 -30.18 10.43 -5.24
N TRP A 279 -30.37 11.74 -5.37
CA TRP A 279 -29.98 12.72 -4.34
C TRP A 279 -30.43 12.34 -2.92
N ARG A 280 -31.67 11.88 -2.75
CA ARG A 280 -32.21 11.49 -1.43
C ARG A 280 -31.42 10.35 -0.79
N GLU A 281 -31.06 9.34 -1.57
CA GLU A 281 -30.30 8.19 -1.09
C GLU A 281 -28.83 8.53 -0.90
N ALA A 282 -28.26 9.32 -1.80
CA ALA A 282 -26.92 9.86 -1.68
C ALA A 282 -26.76 10.68 -0.39
N TRP A 283 -27.72 11.56 -0.10
CA TRP A 283 -27.76 12.37 1.13
C TRP A 283 -27.90 11.51 2.39
N ASN A 284 -28.77 10.49 2.35
CA ASN A 284 -28.92 9.55 3.45
C ASN A 284 -27.64 8.75 3.70
N LEU A 285 -26.98 8.28 2.63
CA LEU A 285 -25.71 7.59 2.73
C LEU A 285 -24.64 8.50 3.34
N PHE A 286 -24.54 9.73 2.85
CA PHE A 286 -23.63 10.75 3.40
C PHE A 286 -23.86 10.94 4.90
N CYS A 287 -25.11 11.19 5.31
CA CYS A 287 -25.44 11.46 6.71
C CYS A 287 -25.15 10.24 7.60
N ASN A 288 -25.43 9.03 7.08
CA ASN A 288 -25.11 7.77 7.73
C ASN A 288 -23.61 7.54 7.91
N VAL A 289 -22.75 8.25 7.18
CA VAL A 289 -21.29 8.16 7.28
C VAL A 289 -20.71 9.29 8.12
N ALA A 290 -21.03 10.54 7.78
CA ALA A 290 -20.48 11.73 8.43
C ALA A 290 -20.89 11.89 9.91
N PHE A 291 -22.05 11.36 10.29
CA PHE A 291 -22.67 11.59 11.61
C PHE A 291 -22.83 10.33 12.47
N ARG A 292 -22.03 9.28 12.21
CA ARG A 292 -22.10 7.97 12.91
C ARG A 292 -21.96 8.03 14.43
N ASN A 293 -21.14 8.95 14.95
CA ASN A 293 -20.75 9.00 16.36
C ASN A 293 -21.64 9.91 17.24
N LEU A 294 -22.88 10.18 16.81
CA LEU A 294 -23.81 10.96 17.61
C LEU A 294 -24.60 10.02 18.54
N ASN A 295 -24.02 9.68 19.70
CA ASN A 295 -24.60 8.94 20.83
C ASN A 295 -26.15 8.96 20.91
N GLY A 296 -26.83 8.08 20.16
CA GLY A 296 -28.28 7.96 20.15
C GLY A 296 -29.08 9.13 19.54
N ARG A 297 -28.47 10.11 18.88
CA ARG A 297 -29.20 11.16 18.12
C ARG A 297 -29.43 10.72 16.68
N THR A 298 -30.40 11.35 16.03
CA THR A 298 -30.68 11.17 14.60
C THR A 298 -29.40 11.39 13.78
N ARG A 299 -29.11 10.47 12.86
CA ARG A 299 -27.99 10.55 11.88
C ARG A 299 -28.31 11.62 10.83
N THR A 300 -28.49 12.86 11.28
CA THR A 300 -28.95 13.99 10.48
C THR A 300 -27.91 15.09 10.49
N CYS A 301 -27.71 15.72 9.34
CA CYS A 301 -26.85 16.88 9.21
C CYS A 301 -27.42 18.05 10.05
N PRO A 302 -26.60 18.77 10.84
CA PRO A 302 -27.02 20.01 11.47
C PRO A 302 -27.36 21.07 10.42
N SER A 303 -28.44 21.82 10.62
CA SER A 303 -28.95 22.81 9.64
C SER A 303 -27.89 23.83 9.17
N HIS A 304 -27.02 24.29 10.07
CA HIS A 304 -25.94 25.23 9.74
C HIS A 304 -24.82 24.64 8.87
N LEU A 305 -24.79 23.32 8.66
CA LEU A 305 -23.82 22.64 7.79
C LEU A 305 -24.47 22.08 6.52
N GLU A 306 -25.80 22.10 6.39
CA GLU A 306 -26.51 21.45 5.29
C GLU A 306 -26.11 22.02 3.92
N GLU A 307 -26.00 23.34 3.79
CA GLU A 307 -25.63 23.99 2.52
C GLU A 307 -24.19 23.62 2.12
N LEU A 308 -23.23 23.73 3.05
CA LEU A 308 -21.85 23.33 2.81
C LEU A 308 -21.72 21.84 2.50
N ALA A 309 -22.47 20.99 3.21
CA ALA A 309 -22.51 19.55 2.95
C ALA A 309 -23.01 19.27 1.53
N ALA A 310 -24.09 19.95 1.11
CA ALA A 310 -24.67 19.78 -0.20
C ALA A 310 -23.71 20.21 -1.31
N ASP A 311 -23.03 21.34 -1.14
CA ASP A 311 -22.04 21.83 -2.10
C ASP A 311 -20.86 20.85 -2.28
N MET A 312 -20.38 20.23 -1.19
CA MET A 312 -19.34 19.20 -1.26
C MET A 312 -19.83 17.86 -1.81
N LEU A 313 -21.13 17.56 -1.69
CA LEU A 313 -21.71 16.30 -2.13
C LEU A 313 -22.10 16.31 -3.62
N ARG A 314 -22.46 17.46 -4.18
CA ARG A 314 -22.86 17.60 -5.59
C ARG A 314 -21.86 16.98 -6.58
N PRO A 315 -20.54 17.23 -6.49
CA PRO A 315 -19.58 16.67 -7.45
C PRO A 315 -19.32 15.17 -7.25
N CYS A 316 -19.92 14.53 -6.23
CA CYS A 316 -19.91 13.07 -6.11
C CYS A 316 -20.80 12.41 -7.16
N CYS A 317 -21.72 13.15 -7.80
CA CYS A 317 -22.60 12.66 -8.86
C CYS A 317 -23.34 11.36 -8.52
N GLY A 318 -23.72 11.17 -7.25
CA GLY A 318 -24.41 9.97 -6.77
C GLY A 318 -23.53 8.73 -6.62
N LEU A 319 -22.21 8.81 -6.83
CA LEU A 319 -21.28 7.68 -6.67
C LEU A 319 -21.10 7.33 -5.18
N PRO A 320 -21.50 6.12 -4.72
CA PRO A 320 -21.38 5.72 -3.32
C PRO A 320 -19.95 5.82 -2.78
N LEU A 321 -18.94 5.47 -3.58
CA LEU A 321 -17.54 5.57 -3.15
C LEU A 321 -17.14 7.02 -2.84
N ALA A 322 -17.48 7.98 -3.71
CA ALA A 322 -17.16 9.39 -3.50
C ALA A 322 -17.91 9.95 -2.28
N ILE A 323 -19.19 9.60 -2.15
CA ILE A 323 -20.03 10.00 -1.01
C ILE A 323 -19.45 9.48 0.31
N VAL A 324 -19.07 8.20 0.38
CA VAL A 324 -18.48 7.59 1.58
C VAL A 324 -17.12 8.22 1.91
N SER A 325 -16.31 8.53 0.90
CA SER A 325 -15.01 9.20 1.08
C SER A 325 -15.18 10.60 1.69
N VAL A 326 -16.09 11.43 1.15
CA VAL A 326 -16.41 12.75 1.72
C VAL A 326 -17.00 12.62 3.12
N GLY A 327 -17.94 11.70 3.32
CA GLY A 327 -18.55 11.46 4.61
C GLY A 327 -17.51 11.11 5.68
N ASN A 328 -16.56 10.22 5.35
CA ASN A 328 -15.49 9.85 6.27
C ASN A 328 -14.47 10.98 6.47
N LEU A 329 -14.14 11.75 5.44
CA LEU A 329 -13.29 12.94 5.57
C LEU A 329 -13.87 13.91 6.60
N LEU A 330 -15.14 14.26 6.44
CA LEU A 330 -15.84 15.21 7.31
C LEU A 330 -16.13 14.65 8.71
N ALA A 331 -16.27 13.32 8.85
CA ALA A 331 -16.42 12.68 10.16
C ALA A 331 -15.22 12.91 11.10
N HIS A 332 -14.02 13.17 10.54
CA HIS A 332 -12.79 13.42 11.30
C HIS A 332 -12.48 14.90 11.49
N LYS A 333 -13.41 15.80 11.13
CA LYS A 333 -13.23 17.26 11.21
C LYS A 333 -14.17 17.86 12.24
N ASP A 334 -13.76 19.00 12.77
CA ASP A 334 -14.63 19.78 13.64
C ASP A 334 -15.91 20.14 12.88
N ARG A 335 -17.05 19.96 13.53
CA ARG A 335 -18.38 20.23 12.96
C ARG A 335 -18.70 21.72 13.03
N THR A 336 -17.79 22.53 12.49
CA THR A 336 -17.93 23.99 12.41
C THR A 336 -17.98 24.41 10.95
N GLU A 337 -18.71 25.49 10.69
CA GLU A 337 -18.82 26.06 9.35
C GLU A 337 -17.44 26.44 8.80
N PHE A 338 -16.55 26.99 9.64
CA PHE A 338 -15.18 27.34 9.26
C PHE A 338 -14.36 26.14 8.80
N ALA A 339 -14.36 25.03 9.56
CA ALA A 339 -13.60 23.84 9.20
C ALA A 339 -14.09 23.22 7.88
N TRP A 340 -15.40 23.16 7.67
CA TRP A 340 -16.00 22.60 6.45
C TRP A 340 -15.82 23.54 5.25
N ARG A 341 -15.87 24.85 5.46
CA ARG A 341 -15.60 25.85 4.43
C ARG A 341 -14.15 25.81 3.96
N ASN A 342 -13.18 25.64 4.87
CA ASN A 342 -11.77 25.48 4.49
C ASN A 342 -11.55 24.24 3.61
N ILE A 343 -12.25 23.14 3.89
CA ILE A 343 -12.18 21.93 3.06
C ILE A 343 -12.79 22.19 1.69
N ARG A 344 -13.98 22.81 1.65
CA ARG A 344 -14.65 23.20 0.41
C ARG A 344 -13.75 24.11 -0.45
N ASP A 345 -13.14 25.10 0.15
CA ASP A 345 -12.31 26.09 -0.55
C ASP A 345 -10.94 25.51 -0.96
N SER A 346 -10.49 24.43 -0.30
CA SER A 346 -9.30 23.66 -0.69
C SER A 346 -9.54 22.71 -1.86
N LEU A 347 -10.80 22.48 -2.28
CA LEU A 347 -11.09 21.86 -3.57
C LEU A 347 -10.65 22.83 -4.65
N VAL A 348 -9.38 22.80 -5.04
CA VAL A 348 -9.00 23.31 -6.35
C VAL A 348 -9.41 22.21 -7.31
N TRP A 349 -10.40 22.49 -8.17
CA TRP A 349 -10.83 21.58 -9.24
C TRP A 349 -9.68 21.41 -10.22
N ASP A 350 -8.79 20.46 -9.89
CA ASP A 350 -7.66 20.16 -10.73
C ASP A 350 -8.17 19.48 -12.00
N LYS A 351 -8.17 20.25 -13.09
CA LYS A 351 -8.54 19.77 -14.42
C LYS A 351 -7.58 18.67 -14.90
N SER A 352 -6.44 18.45 -14.24
CA SER A 352 -5.53 17.34 -14.53
C SER A 352 -6.23 15.99 -14.48
N CYS A 353 -7.19 15.78 -13.56
CA CYS A 353 -7.89 14.50 -13.38
C CYS A 353 -9.12 14.33 -14.30
N SER A 354 -9.41 15.30 -15.18
CA SER A 354 -10.58 15.27 -16.08
C SER A 354 -10.55 14.15 -17.12
N HIS A 355 -9.37 13.59 -17.38
CA HIS A 355 -9.17 12.45 -18.30
C HIS A 355 -9.37 11.08 -17.63
N LEU A 356 -9.43 11.01 -16.30
CA LEU A 356 -9.66 9.77 -15.57
C LEU A 356 -11.14 9.38 -15.71
N GLU A 357 -11.45 8.07 -15.73
CA GLU A 357 -12.83 7.56 -15.86
C GLU A 357 -13.78 8.07 -14.75
N ILE A 358 -13.22 8.62 -13.68
CA ILE A 358 -13.89 9.11 -12.48
C ILE A 358 -14.52 10.52 -12.70
N GLY A 359 -14.11 11.25 -13.76
CA GLY A 359 -14.66 12.56 -14.10
C GLY A 359 -14.59 13.56 -12.95
N GLU A 360 -15.71 14.25 -12.67
CA GLU A 360 -15.79 15.27 -11.61
C GLU A 360 -15.53 14.72 -10.20
N ALA A 361 -15.90 13.45 -9.95
CA ALA A 361 -15.71 12.81 -8.65
C ALA A 361 -14.22 12.50 -8.34
N ALA A 362 -13.34 12.59 -9.34
CA ALA A 362 -11.90 12.40 -9.16
C ALA A 362 -11.35 13.42 -8.17
N SER A 363 -11.74 14.69 -8.32
CA SER A 363 -11.32 15.80 -7.46
C SER A 363 -11.65 15.56 -5.99
N ILE A 364 -12.82 15.01 -5.71
CA ILE A 364 -13.31 14.68 -4.37
C ILE A 364 -12.57 13.51 -3.75
N LEU A 365 -12.37 12.43 -4.51
CA LEU A 365 -11.57 11.30 -4.04
C LEU A 365 -10.12 11.74 -3.79
N ASN A 366 -9.61 12.65 -4.61
CA ASN A 366 -8.28 13.26 -4.43
C ASN A 366 -8.15 14.03 -3.12
N LEU A 367 -9.18 14.80 -2.76
CA LEU A 367 -9.22 15.56 -1.52
C LEU A 367 -9.06 14.65 -0.30
N SER A 368 -9.66 13.45 -0.33
CA SER A 368 -9.53 12.46 0.74
C SER A 368 -8.10 11.93 0.90
N ILE A 369 -7.27 12.04 -0.16
CA ILE A 369 -5.85 11.71 -0.15
C ILE A 369 -5.01 12.92 0.27
N ASP A 370 -5.38 14.11 -0.18
CA ASP A 370 -4.64 15.34 0.08
C ASP A 370 -4.76 15.83 1.53
N ASP A 371 -5.89 15.58 2.18
CA ASP A 371 -6.10 15.86 3.60
C ASP A 371 -5.36 14.89 4.54
N LEU A 372 -4.75 13.82 4.02
CA LEU A 372 -4.03 12.87 4.86
C LEU A 372 -2.80 13.51 5.52
N PRO A 373 -2.60 13.27 6.83
CA PRO A 373 -1.31 13.50 7.47
C PRO A 373 -0.19 12.84 6.68
N HIS A 374 0.98 13.49 6.65
CA HIS A 374 2.07 13.06 5.78
C HIS A 374 2.45 11.57 5.92
N HIS A 375 2.62 11.07 7.14
CA HIS A 375 2.99 9.66 7.37
C HIS A 375 1.94 8.69 6.78
N LEU A 376 0.64 9.01 6.90
CA LEU A 376 -0.44 8.22 6.29
C LEU A 376 -0.43 8.35 4.77
N LYS A 377 -0.23 9.56 4.24
CA LYS A 377 -0.16 9.81 2.79
C LYS A 377 0.94 8.98 2.14
N ARG A 378 2.12 8.91 2.76
CA ARG A 378 3.25 8.09 2.26
C ARG A 378 2.94 6.59 2.30
N CYS A 379 2.34 6.12 3.39
CA CYS A 379 1.88 4.73 3.51
C CYS A 379 0.82 4.39 2.45
N PHE A 380 -0.14 5.28 2.21
CA PHE A 380 -1.20 5.07 1.24
C PHE A 380 -0.68 5.11 -0.20
N LEU A 381 0.15 6.09 -0.56
CA LEU A 381 0.78 6.17 -1.89
C LEU A 381 1.63 4.95 -2.19
N SER A 382 2.30 4.37 -1.18
CA SER A 382 3.06 3.13 -1.35
C SER A 382 2.21 1.94 -1.78
N CYS A 383 0.90 1.98 -1.49
CA CYS A 383 -0.02 0.93 -1.87
C CYS A 383 -0.24 0.89 -3.40
N SER A 384 0.16 1.94 -4.15
CA SER A 384 0.21 1.94 -5.61
C SER A 384 1.10 0.84 -6.21
N THR A 385 2.02 0.29 -5.39
CA THR A 385 2.91 -0.81 -5.78
C THR A 385 2.21 -2.17 -5.88
N TYR A 386 1.00 -2.31 -5.36
CA TYR A 386 0.22 -3.54 -5.48
C TYR A 386 -0.62 -3.53 -6.76
N PRO A 387 -0.85 -4.69 -7.40
CA PRO A 387 -1.74 -4.79 -8.55
C PRO A 387 -3.21 -4.55 -8.16
N GLU A 388 -4.08 -4.38 -9.16
CA GLU A 388 -5.54 -4.38 -8.96
C GLU A 388 -5.99 -5.64 -8.24
N ASP A 389 -7.03 -5.52 -7.41
CA ASP A 389 -7.65 -6.58 -6.62
C ASP A 389 -6.72 -7.38 -5.69
N PHE A 390 -5.49 -6.92 -5.50
CA PHE A 390 -4.53 -7.65 -4.70
C PHE A 390 -4.97 -7.67 -3.23
N LEU A 391 -5.21 -8.87 -2.69
CA LEU A 391 -5.58 -9.04 -1.29
C LEU A 391 -4.37 -8.83 -0.37
N ILE A 392 -4.22 -7.62 0.14
CA ILE A 392 -3.12 -7.23 1.01
C ILE A 392 -3.41 -7.69 2.44
N LYS A 393 -2.53 -8.54 3.00
CA LYS A 393 -2.64 -8.96 4.40
C LYS A 393 -2.11 -7.86 5.33
N ARG A 394 -2.86 -7.52 6.39
CA ARG A 394 -2.49 -6.50 7.39
C ARG A 394 -1.04 -6.62 7.84
N LYS A 395 -0.63 -7.79 8.32
CA LYS A 395 0.73 -8.03 8.86
C LYS A 395 1.84 -7.85 7.82
N ILE A 396 1.54 -8.06 6.53
CA ILE A 396 2.52 -7.85 5.46
C ILE A 396 2.68 -6.35 5.24
N LEU A 397 1.57 -5.63 5.09
CA LEU A 397 1.58 -4.20 4.80
C LEU A 397 2.31 -3.41 5.89
N ILE A 398 2.02 -3.73 7.16
CA ILE A 398 2.73 -3.17 8.33
C ILE A 398 4.24 -3.38 8.22
N ARG A 399 4.69 -4.61 7.97
CA ARG A 399 6.12 -4.93 7.85
C ARG A 399 6.78 -4.22 6.66
N MET A 400 6.03 -4.05 5.57
CA MET A 400 6.49 -3.31 4.41
C MET A 400 6.73 -1.84 4.77
N TRP A 401 5.77 -1.18 5.40
CA TRP A 401 5.90 0.22 5.82
C TRP A 401 7.03 0.42 6.84
N VAL A 402 7.18 -0.48 7.81
CA VAL A 402 8.30 -0.44 8.77
C VAL A 402 9.65 -0.59 8.04
N ALA A 403 9.75 -1.53 7.11
CA ALA A 403 10.98 -1.78 6.36
C ALA A 403 11.34 -0.65 5.39
N GLN A 404 10.34 -0.02 4.77
CA GLN A 404 10.51 1.18 3.95
C GLN A 404 10.85 2.42 4.79
N GLY A 405 10.71 2.34 6.13
CA GLY A 405 10.95 3.44 7.06
C GLY A 405 9.85 4.50 7.05
N PHE A 406 8.62 4.11 6.71
CA PHE A 406 7.46 4.99 6.53
C PHE A 406 6.75 5.30 7.85
N VAL A 407 7.17 4.61 8.90
CA VAL A 407 6.62 4.69 10.25
C VAL A 407 7.51 5.58 11.09
N GLU A 408 6.91 6.53 11.80
CA GLU A 408 7.61 7.45 12.69
C GLU A 408 8.09 6.71 13.95
N ASP A 409 9.33 6.98 14.36
CA ASP A 409 9.87 6.49 15.63
C ASP A 409 9.25 7.30 16.79
N ARG A 410 8.51 6.63 17.68
CA ARG A 410 7.99 7.26 18.90
C ARG A 410 9.03 7.20 20.03
N PRO A 411 9.08 8.21 20.93
CA PRO A 411 9.98 8.19 22.08
C PRO A 411 9.82 6.94 22.95
N LEU A 412 10.94 6.53 23.56
CA LEU A 412 11.23 5.28 24.26
C LEU A 412 10.03 4.54 24.91
N GLY A 413 9.83 3.30 24.47
CA GLY A 413 9.25 2.20 25.27
C GLY A 413 7.73 2.02 25.24
N GLN A 414 6.95 2.93 24.64
CA GLN A 414 5.49 2.85 24.71
C GLN A 414 4.82 2.03 23.59
N CYS A 415 5.35 2.07 22.36
CA CYS A 415 4.79 1.34 21.20
C CYS A 415 5.91 0.88 20.25
N THR A 416 5.79 -0.30 19.62
CA THR A 416 6.73 -0.69 18.55
C THR A 416 6.36 -0.01 17.23
N ALA A 417 7.30 0.01 16.28
CA ALA A 417 7.02 0.50 14.92
C ALA A 417 5.88 -0.29 14.26
N GLU A 418 5.76 -1.59 14.55
CA GLU A 418 4.64 -2.41 14.07
C GLU A 418 3.30 -1.97 14.67
N ASP A 419 3.27 -1.55 15.93
CA ASP A 419 2.07 -1.05 16.60
C ASP A 419 1.65 0.33 16.04
N VAL A 420 2.60 1.22 15.75
CA VAL A 420 2.32 2.52 15.10
C VAL A 420 1.82 2.32 13.66
N ALA A 421 2.43 1.42 12.89
CA ALA A 421 2.00 1.09 11.53
C ALA A 421 0.61 0.43 11.51
N ASP A 422 0.27 -0.31 12.55
CA ASP A 422 -1.03 -0.92 12.71
C ASP A 422 -2.13 0.13 12.91
N ASP A 423 -1.87 1.14 13.74
CA ASP A 423 -2.73 2.32 13.89
C ASP A 423 -2.90 3.08 12.56
N TYR A 424 -1.82 3.26 11.80
CA TYR A 424 -1.88 3.88 10.47
C TYR A 424 -2.81 3.12 9.53
N LEU A 425 -2.77 1.78 9.56
CA LEU A 425 -3.66 0.97 8.74
C LEU A 425 -5.12 1.13 9.18
N ASP A 426 -5.39 1.12 10.48
CA ASP A 426 -6.75 1.31 11.00
C ASP A 426 -7.31 2.68 10.59
N GLN A 427 -6.50 3.73 10.67
CA GLN A 427 -6.84 5.08 10.22
C GLN A 427 -7.16 5.15 8.71
N LEU A 428 -6.43 4.42 7.85
CA LEU A 428 -6.71 4.36 6.41
C LEU A 428 -7.99 3.55 6.09
N VAL A 429 -8.25 2.47 6.85
CA VAL A 429 -9.47 1.67 6.73
C VAL A 429 -10.70 2.47 7.20
N GLN A 430 -10.59 3.21 8.31
CA GLN A 430 -11.64 4.09 8.81
C GLN A 430 -12.02 5.19 7.82
N ARG A 431 -11.06 5.68 7.03
CA ARG A 431 -11.29 6.64 5.94
C ARG A 431 -11.85 6.02 4.66
N SER A 432 -12.07 4.70 4.62
CA SER A 432 -12.46 3.93 3.42
C SER A 432 -11.48 4.04 2.24
N LEU A 433 -10.25 4.47 2.48
CA LEU A 433 -9.18 4.47 1.48
C LEU A 433 -8.65 3.06 1.22
N LEU A 434 -8.72 2.20 2.25
CA LEU A 434 -8.49 0.76 2.17
C LEU A 434 -9.75 0.01 2.60
N GLN A 435 -10.21 -0.92 1.76
CA GLN A 435 -11.41 -1.70 2.03
C GLN A 435 -11.06 -2.99 2.76
N ALA A 436 -11.63 -3.20 3.95
CA ALA A 436 -11.44 -4.44 4.69
C ALA A 436 -12.28 -5.58 4.09
N VAL A 437 -11.61 -6.60 3.55
CA VAL A 437 -12.27 -7.76 2.93
C VAL A 437 -12.50 -8.87 3.95
N VAL A 438 -11.47 -9.16 4.76
CA VAL A 438 -11.53 -10.19 5.80
C VAL A 438 -11.33 -9.51 7.14
N ARG A 439 -12.25 -9.72 8.08
CA ARG A 439 -12.14 -9.26 9.46
C ARG A 439 -11.93 -10.47 10.39
N ASN A 440 -11.30 -10.25 11.54
CA ASN A 440 -11.25 -11.25 12.59
C ASN A 440 -12.54 -11.22 13.44
N GLU A 441 -12.60 -12.08 14.45
CA GLU A 441 -13.75 -12.20 15.37
C GLU A 441 -14.05 -10.90 16.14
N PHE A 442 -13.04 -10.02 16.29
CA PHE A 442 -13.17 -8.72 16.93
C PHE A 442 -13.48 -7.58 15.95
N GLY A 443 -13.86 -7.91 14.72
CA GLY A 443 -14.16 -6.93 13.67
C GLY A 443 -12.93 -6.25 13.05
N ARG A 444 -11.71 -6.51 13.52
CA ARG A 444 -10.48 -5.88 13.02
C ARG A 444 -10.10 -6.43 11.64
N ALA A 445 -9.71 -5.54 10.72
CA ALA A 445 -9.37 -5.92 9.35
C ALA A 445 -8.11 -6.79 9.27
N LYS A 446 -8.26 -8.06 8.90
CA LYS A 446 -7.17 -9.03 8.69
C LYS A 446 -6.54 -8.88 7.31
N SER A 447 -7.33 -8.52 6.30
CA SER A 447 -6.86 -8.29 4.93
C SER A 447 -7.71 -7.21 4.26
N CYS A 448 -7.06 -6.41 3.42
CA CYS A 448 -7.67 -5.28 2.74
C CYS A 448 -7.34 -5.26 1.24
N ILE A 449 -8.16 -4.56 0.47
CA ILE A 449 -7.93 -4.23 -0.94
C ILE A 449 -7.99 -2.71 -1.11
N ILE A 450 -7.40 -2.22 -2.19
CA ILE A 450 -7.56 -0.83 -2.63
C ILE A 450 -8.65 -0.86 -3.69
N HIS A 451 -9.66 -0.01 -3.58
CA HIS A 451 -10.65 0.11 -4.63
C HIS A 451 -10.00 0.63 -5.92
N ASP A 452 -10.39 0.12 -7.08
CA ASP A 452 -9.69 0.43 -8.35
C ASP A 452 -9.61 1.92 -8.67
N LEU A 453 -10.69 2.67 -8.48
CA LEU A 453 -10.68 4.13 -8.65
C LEU A 453 -9.68 4.83 -7.72
N MET A 454 -9.58 4.38 -6.46
CA MET A 454 -8.57 4.91 -5.53
C MET A 454 -7.16 4.53 -5.96
N ARG A 455 -7.01 3.31 -6.51
CA ARG A 455 -5.74 2.82 -7.03
C ARG A 455 -5.27 3.64 -8.24
N GLU A 456 -6.16 3.94 -9.16
CA GLU A 456 -5.90 4.80 -10.33
C GLU A 456 -5.41 6.18 -9.89
N LEU A 457 -6.09 6.80 -8.92
CA LEU A 457 -5.70 8.10 -8.36
C LEU A 457 -4.32 8.07 -7.69
N ILE A 458 -4.03 7.06 -6.84
CA ILE A 458 -2.71 6.98 -6.19
C ILE A 458 -1.59 6.64 -7.17
N VAL A 459 -1.86 5.87 -8.23
CA VAL A 459 -0.89 5.59 -9.29
C VAL A 459 -0.59 6.87 -10.08
N HIS A 460 -1.62 7.63 -10.43
CA HIS A 460 -1.49 8.93 -11.11
C HIS A 460 -0.71 9.94 -10.23
N LYS A 461 -1.10 10.14 -8.97
CA LYS A 461 -0.37 11.00 -8.02
C LYS A 461 1.08 10.56 -7.80
N SER A 462 1.31 9.24 -7.72
CA SER A 462 2.66 8.69 -7.55
C SER A 462 3.57 8.95 -8.75
N ARG A 463 3.00 9.14 -9.95
CA ARG A 463 3.75 9.46 -11.17
C ARG A 463 3.94 10.95 -11.39
N GLU A 464 2.93 11.77 -11.11
CA GLU A 464 2.93 13.18 -11.54
C GLU A 464 3.31 14.19 -10.44
N GLN A 465 2.99 13.91 -9.16
CA GLN A 465 3.14 14.88 -8.07
C GLN A 465 4.25 14.51 -7.09
N GLU A 466 4.37 13.21 -6.80
CA GLU A 466 5.38 12.71 -5.87
C GLU A 466 6.50 11.92 -6.58
N CYS A 467 6.30 11.36 -7.77
CA CYS A 467 7.35 10.78 -8.65
C CYS A 467 8.31 9.72 -8.06
N TYR A 468 7.98 9.01 -6.96
CA TYR A 468 8.90 8.01 -6.35
C TYR A 468 8.44 6.55 -6.48
N PHE A 469 7.15 6.31 -6.68
CA PHE A 469 6.59 4.97 -6.83
C PHE A 469 6.23 4.73 -8.30
N GLN A 470 6.79 3.68 -8.88
CA GLN A 470 6.47 3.25 -10.23
C GLN A 470 5.91 1.83 -10.17
N PHE A 471 4.71 1.68 -10.71
CA PHE A 471 4.11 0.37 -11.00
C PHE A 471 4.11 0.13 -12.51
N ALA A 472 4.59 -1.04 -12.92
CA ALA A 472 4.68 -1.43 -14.32
C ALA A 472 4.08 -2.83 -14.56
N LYS A 473 3.20 -2.92 -15.56
CA LYS A 473 2.76 -4.17 -16.19
C LYS A 473 3.50 -4.28 -17.55
N CYS A 474 4.11 -5.43 -17.83
CA CYS A 474 4.70 -5.82 -19.13
C CYS A 474 5.93 -5.06 -19.66
N LYS A 475 5.92 -3.73 -19.80
CA LYS A 475 7.07 -2.97 -20.34
C LYS A 475 7.36 -1.75 -19.48
N ILE A 476 8.60 -1.67 -19.05
CA ILE A 476 9.09 -0.56 -18.24
C ILE A 476 9.54 0.56 -19.21
N THR A 477 8.66 1.52 -19.51
CA THR A 477 9.06 2.78 -20.16
C THR A 477 9.51 3.75 -19.07
N LEU A 478 10.81 3.74 -18.79
CA LEU A 478 11.42 4.69 -17.86
C LEU A 478 11.80 5.94 -18.65
N ASP A 479 11.15 7.05 -18.35
CA ASP A 479 11.75 8.34 -18.67
C ASP A 479 12.97 8.52 -17.75
N SER A 480 14.14 8.68 -18.36
CA SER A 480 15.42 8.88 -17.65
C SER A 480 15.43 10.16 -16.80
N SER A 481 14.46 11.06 -17.02
CA SER A 481 14.26 12.26 -16.23
C SER A 481 13.63 12.01 -14.84
N ILE A 482 12.98 10.85 -14.63
CA ILE A 482 12.20 10.56 -13.42
C ILE A 482 13.02 9.73 -12.41
N ARG A 483 13.14 10.24 -11.18
CA ARG A 483 13.84 9.57 -10.08
C ARG A 483 12.98 8.56 -9.34
N ILE A 484 13.03 7.31 -9.78
CA ILE A 484 12.28 6.23 -9.13
C ILE A 484 13.02 5.68 -7.93
N ARG A 485 12.31 5.57 -6.80
CA ARG A 485 12.83 5.00 -5.54
C ARG A 485 12.15 3.71 -5.13
N HIS A 486 10.92 3.49 -5.58
CA HIS A 486 10.16 2.30 -5.30
C HIS A 486 9.59 1.77 -6.61
N LEU A 487 10.07 0.61 -7.05
CA LEU A 487 9.67 -0.01 -8.30
C LEU A 487 8.91 -1.30 -7.99
N ALA A 488 7.73 -1.42 -8.59
CA ALA A 488 6.93 -2.62 -8.58
C ALA A 488 6.69 -3.12 -10.01
N VAL A 489 7.00 -4.39 -10.25
CA VAL A 489 6.74 -5.09 -11.50
C VAL A 489 5.79 -6.26 -11.22
N ASP A 490 4.74 -6.37 -12.02
CA ASP A 490 3.72 -7.41 -11.87
C ASP A 490 3.52 -8.15 -13.20
N ARG A 491 3.57 -9.49 -13.14
CA ARG A 491 3.33 -10.42 -14.25
C ARG A 491 4.02 -10.02 -15.56
N CYS A 492 5.27 -9.58 -15.44
CA CYS A 492 6.06 -9.14 -16.57
C CYS A 492 6.77 -10.34 -17.22
N GLU A 493 6.53 -10.56 -18.52
CA GLU A 493 7.15 -11.66 -19.28
C GLU A 493 8.66 -11.49 -19.44
N GLN A 494 9.13 -10.25 -19.66
CA GLN A 494 10.55 -9.90 -19.64
C GLN A 494 10.75 -8.50 -19.06
N VAL A 495 11.37 -8.45 -17.87
CA VAL A 495 11.84 -7.18 -17.30
C VAL A 495 13.13 -6.76 -18.01
N ASP A 496 13.14 -5.54 -18.54
CA ASP A 496 14.35 -4.94 -19.11
C ASP A 496 15.39 -4.72 -18.01
N SER A 497 16.25 -5.73 -17.85
CA SER A 497 17.30 -5.72 -16.85
C SER A 497 18.29 -4.58 -17.06
N GLN A 498 18.49 -4.08 -18.28
CA GLN A 498 19.44 -3.01 -18.57
C GLN A 498 18.98 -1.68 -17.98
N HIS A 499 17.69 -1.35 -18.13
CA HIS A 499 17.15 -0.13 -17.53
C HIS A 499 17.03 -0.25 -16.00
N VAL A 500 16.63 -1.41 -15.48
CA VAL A 500 16.54 -1.64 -14.04
C VAL A 500 17.92 -1.53 -13.36
N ARG A 501 18.99 -1.99 -14.02
CA ARG A 501 20.39 -1.84 -13.54
C ARG A 501 20.82 -0.38 -13.33
N GLN A 502 20.22 0.57 -14.05
CA GLN A 502 20.55 2.00 -13.94
C GLN A 502 19.93 2.65 -12.70
N LEU A 503 18.97 1.99 -12.04
CA LEU A 503 18.27 2.51 -10.86
C LEU A 503 19.06 2.26 -9.56
N ALA A 504 20.31 2.71 -9.49
CA ALA A 504 21.18 2.46 -8.34
C ALA A 504 20.65 3.05 -7.01
N THR A 505 19.79 4.08 -7.08
CA THR A 505 19.16 4.77 -5.95
C THR A 505 17.86 4.12 -5.47
N LEU A 506 17.48 2.98 -6.04
CA LEU A 506 16.25 2.28 -5.68
C LEU A 506 16.26 1.84 -4.21
N ARG A 507 15.18 2.14 -3.50
CA ARG A 507 14.92 1.81 -2.08
C ARG A 507 14.03 0.59 -1.93
N SER A 508 13.10 0.36 -2.85
CA SER A 508 12.29 -0.86 -2.85
C SER A 508 12.19 -1.43 -4.26
N PHE A 509 12.42 -2.74 -4.36
CA PHE A 509 12.12 -3.52 -5.56
C PHE A 509 11.12 -4.60 -5.19
N ILE A 510 9.94 -4.54 -5.81
CA ILE A 510 8.85 -5.50 -5.64
C ILE A 510 8.60 -6.14 -6.99
N ALA A 511 8.66 -7.46 -7.03
CA ALA A 511 8.33 -8.23 -8.21
C ALA A 511 7.35 -9.33 -7.84
N LEU A 512 6.25 -9.40 -8.60
CA LEU A 512 5.16 -10.33 -8.41
C LEU A 512 4.98 -11.12 -9.71
N GLY A 513 5.11 -12.44 -9.65
CA GLY A 513 4.73 -13.31 -10.78
C GLY A 513 5.49 -13.05 -12.09
N SER A 514 6.70 -12.49 -12.03
CA SER A 514 7.44 -11.99 -13.20
C SER A 514 8.69 -12.84 -13.46
N ASN A 515 9.07 -13.01 -14.73
CA ASN A 515 10.32 -13.66 -15.08
C ASN A 515 11.49 -12.66 -14.99
N LEU A 516 12.48 -12.96 -14.14
CA LEU A 516 13.56 -12.04 -13.80
C LEU A 516 14.93 -12.69 -13.88
N ASP A 517 15.87 -12.00 -14.53
CA ASP A 517 17.29 -12.21 -14.29
C ASP A 517 17.72 -11.48 -12.99
N VAL A 518 17.78 -12.20 -11.87
CA VAL A 518 18.17 -11.64 -10.57
C VAL A 518 19.63 -11.15 -10.48
N SER A 519 20.44 -11.32 -11.53
CA SER A 519 21.83 -10.82 -11.55
C SER A 519 21.91 -9.29 -11.40
N PHE A 520 20.90 -8.54 -11.85
CA PHE A 520 20.88 -7.07 -11.73
C PHE A 520 20.87 -6.60 -10.27
N LEU A 521 20.45 -7.45 -9.32
CA LEU A 521 20.45 -7.11 -7.90
C LEU A 521 21.84 -6.70 -7.38
N SER A 522 22.91 -7.13 -8.05
CA SER A 522 24.29 -6.73 -7.76
C SER A 522 24.57 -5.23 -7.98
N HIS A 523 23.73 -4.53 -8.74
CA HIS A 523 23.91 -3.11 -9.06
C HIS A 523 23.27 -2.19 -8.02
N PHE A 524 22.38 -2.72 -7.18
CA PHE A 524 21.72 -1.94 -6.15
C PHE A 524 22.57 -1.84 -4.88
N ARG A 525 22.55 -0.64 -4.27
CA ARG A 525 23.28 -0.36 -3.01
C ARG A 525 22.39 0.15 -1.89
N LEU A 526 21.26 0.76 -2.26
CA LEU A 526 20.38 1.49 -1.35
C LEU A 526 19.05 0.77 -1.05
N LEU A 527 18.89 -0.47 -1.54
CA LEU A 527 17.68 -1.25 -1.29
C LEU A 527 17.45 -1.50 0.20
N THR A 528 16.24 -1.18 0.63
CA THR A 528 15.69 -1.46 1.97
C THR A 528 14.65 -2.58 1.94
N VAL A 529 13.97 -2.74 0.79
CA VAL A 529 12.98 -3.80 0.55
C VAL A 529 13.32 -4.52 -0.73
N LEU A 530 13.45 -5.84 -0.64
CA LEU A 530 13.50 -6.75 -1.77
C LEU A 530 12.36 -7.76 -1.62
N ASN A 531 11.39 -7.69 -2.51
CA ASN A 531 10.25 -8.58 -2.52
C ASN A 531 10.16 -9.28 -3.88
N LEU A 532 10.36 -10.61 -3.88
CA LEU A 532 10.40 -11.49 -5.05
C LEU A 532 9.36 -12.61 -4.87
N TRP A 533 8.08 -12.24 -4.87
CA TRP A 533 7.00 -13.21 -4.67
C TRP A 533 6.53 -13.82 -5.97
N PHE A 534 6.15 -15.10 -5.92
CA PHE A 534 5.64 -15.83 -7.08
C PHE A 534 6.66 -15.86 -8.24
N ILE A 535 7.96 -15.86 -7.92
CA ILE A 535 9.03 -15.86 -8.92
C ILE A 535 9.64 -17.25 -9.04
N ASP A 536 9.83 -17.67 -10.29
CA ASP A 536 10.42 -18.96 -10.66
C ASP A 536 11.96 -18.90 -10.66
N ILE A 537 12.54 -18.53 -9.53
CA ILE A 537 13.99 -18.57 -9.29
C ILE A 537 14.35 -19.69 -8.33
N ASN A 538 15.35 -20.52 -8.69
CA ASN A 538 15.77 -21.65 -7.85
C ASN A 538 16.79 -21.26 -6.77
N LYS A 539 17.55 -20.19 -6.99
CA LYS A 539 18.59 -19.71 -6.07
C LYS A 539 18.60 -18.19 -6.05
N LEU A 540 18.74 -17.64 -4.85
CA LEU A 540 18.99 -16.22 -4.66
C LEU A 540 20.51 -15.94 -4.80
N PRO A 541 20.94 -14.93 -5.56
CA PRO A 541 22.36 -14.69 -5.80
C PRO A 541 23.06 -14.19 -4.52
N ASP A 542 24.34 -14.54 -4.37
CA ASP A 542 25.13 -14.16 -3.19
C ASP A 542 25.31 -12.63 -3.09
N SER A 543 25.16 -11.90 -4.20
CA SER A 543 25.14 -10.44 -4.24
C SER A 543 24.07 -9.80 -3.36
N VAL A 544 22.98 -10.51 -3.04
CA VAL A 544 21.96 -10.01 -2.09
C VAL A 544 22.56 -9.72 -0.72
N THR A 545 23.61 -10.44 -0.32
CA THR A 545 24.29 -10.22 0.97
C THR A 545 25.05 -8.89 1.04
N ASN A 546 25.26 -8.22 -0.10
CA ASN A 546 25.86 -6.88 -0.17
C ASN A 546 24.82 -5.77 0.04
N LEU A 547 23.52 -6.08 0.11
CA LEU A 547 22.47 -5.09 0.35
C LEU A 547 22.39 -4.72 1.83
N TYR A 548 23.41 -4.06 2.39
CA TYR A 548 23.52 -3.79 3.84
C TYR A 548 22.37 -2.94 4.42
N ASN A 549 21.63 -2.24 3.57
CA ASN A 549 20.46 -1.45 3.95
C ASN A 549 19.15 -2.24 3.99
N LEU A 550 19.18 -3.52 3.58
CA LEU A 550 17.98 -4.36 3.46
C LEU A 550 17.36 -4.62 4.84
N ARG A 551 16.07 -4.29 4.96
CA ARG A 551 15.22 -4.51 6.14
C ARG A 551 14.16 -5.58 5.89
N TYR A 552 13.75 -5.77 4.63
CA TYR A 552 12.78 -6.79 4.25
C TYR A 552 13.30 -7.62 3.08
N LEU A 553 13.35 -8.94 3.26
CA LEU A 553 13.60 -9.92 2.21
C LEU A 553 12.39 -10.86 2.10
N GLY A 554 11.63 -10.72 1.02
CA GLY A 554 10.49 -11.58 0.72
C GLY A 554 10.78 -12.47 -0.49
N ILE A 555 10.67 -13.78 -0.32
CA ILE A 555 10.75 -14.79 -1.38
C ILE A 555 9.55 -15.74 -1.29
N ARG A 556 8.41 -15.26 -0.78
CA ARG A 556 7.20 -16.07 -0.61
C ARG A 556 6.76 -16.65 -1.95
N SER A 557 6.28 -17.89 -1.89
CA SER A 557 5.75 -18.58 -3.07
C SER A 557 6.74 -18.59 -4.23
N SER A 558 8.04 -18.75 -3.95
CA SER A 558 9.09 -18.86 -4.97
C SER A 558 9.65 -20.27 -5.01
N LEU A 559 10.38 -20.60 -6.06
CA LEU A 559 11.08 -21.89 -6.19
C LEU A 559 12.46 -21.90 -5.51
N VAL A 560 12.78 -20.88 -4.70
CA VAL A 560 14.10 -20.75 -4.06
C VAL A 560 14.33 -21.89 -3.08
N GLN A 561 15.37 -22.68 -3.34
CA GLN A 561 15.76 -23.83 -2.50
C GLN A 561 16.81 -23.45 -1.44
N GLN A 562 17.67 -22.48 -1.76
CA GLN A 562 18.80 -22.11 -0.91
C GLN A 562 18.94 -20.60 -0.78
N LEU A 563 19.12 -20.15 0.46
CA LEU A 563 19.52 -18.78 0.77
C LEU A 563 21.06 -18.64 0.75
N PRO A 564 21.60 -17.44 0.48
CA PRO A 564 23.04 -17.19 0.49
C PRO A 564 23.70 -17.57 1.82
N LYS A 565 24.88 -18.20 1.76
CA LYS A 565 25.58 -18.70 2.96
C LYS A 565 25.92 -17.58 3.96
N GLU A 566 26.17 -16.37 3.47
CA GLU A 566 26.55 -15.20 4.25
C GLU A 566 25.37 -14.26 4.57
N LEU A 567 24.14 -14.78 4.60
CA LEU A 567 22.94 -13.99 4.92
C LEU A 567 23.09 -13.14 6.19
N GLY A 568 23.86 -13.63 7.18
CA GLY A 568 24.22 -12.90 8.39
C GLY A 568 24.91 -11.55 8.18
N LYS A 569 25.40 -11.20 6.97
CA LYS A 569 25.92 -9.85 6.66
C LYS A 569 24.84 -8.77 6.68
N LEU A 570 23.57 -9.14 6.52
CA LEU A 570 22.43 -8.22 6.46
C LEU A 570 22.00 -7.74 7.85
N GLN A 571 22.87 -7.01 8.53
CA GLN A 571 22.69 -6.61 9.93
C GLN A 571 21.45 -5.72 10.18
N LYS A 572 20.88 -5.07 9.15
CA LYS A 572 19.64 -4.28 9.26
C LYS A 572 18.37 -5.07 8.94
N LEU A 573 18.47 -6.36 8.59
CA LEU A 573 17.32 -7.17 8.19
C LEU A 573 16.36 -7.35 9.38
N GLN A 574 15.10 -6.95 9.19
CA GLN A 574 14.02 -7.01 10.18
C GLN A 574 13.02 -8.12 9.85
N THR A 575 12.77 -8.39 8.57
CA THR A 575 11.85 -9.44 8.12
C THR A 575 12.48 -10.33 7.06
N LEU A 576 12.38 -11.65 7.28
CA LEU A 576 12.61 -12.69 6.29
C LEU A 576 11.31 -13.47 6.08
N ASP A 577 10.69 -13.30 4.91
CA ASP A 577 9.46 -14.03 4.53
C ASP A 577 9.78 -15.01 3.40
N ALA A 578 10.00 -16.28 3.77
CA ALA A 578 10.21 -17.39 2.85
C ALA A 578 9.04 -18.37 2.88
N LYS A 579 7.83 -17.90 3.24
CA LYS A 579 6.64 -18.75 3.31
C LYS A 579 6.30 -19.32 1.94
N SER A 580 6.01 -20.62 1.89
CA SER A 580 5.70 -21.32 0.65
C SER A 580 6.85 -21.29 -0.37
N SER A 581 8.09 -21.23 0.10
CA SER A 581 9.29 -21.41 -0.76
C SER A 581 9.76 -22.87 -0.75
N MET A 582 10.89 -23.18 -1.40
CA MET A 582 11.54 -24.50 -1.35
C MET A 582 12.71 -24.56 -0.34
N VAL A 583 12.86 -23.54 0.51
CA VAL A 583 13.95 -23.50 1.49
C VAL A 583 13.69 -24.53 2.59
N GLU A 584 14.52 -25.56 2.69
CA GLU A 584 14.41 -26.58 3.75
C GLU A 584 15.20 -26.22 5.02
N ARG A 585 16.33 -25.51 4.85
CA ARG A 585 17.24 -25.16 5.96
C ARG A 585 17.73 -23.73 5.80
N LEU A 586 17.81 -23.01 6.91
CA LEU A 586 18.42 -21.69 6.95
C LEU A 586 19.96 -21.80 7.10
N PRO A 587 20.74 -20.89 6.50
CA PRO A 587 22.19 -20.89 6.62
C PRO A 587 22.61 -20.58 8.07
N SER A 588 23.75 -21.11 8.52
CA SER A 588 24.26 -20.90 9.88
C SER A 588 24.51 -19.42 10.22
N SER A 589 24.78 -18.59 9.22
CA SER A 589 24.97 -17.15 9.41
C SER A 589 23.69 -16.41 9.80
N THR A 590 22.50 -16.99 9.63
CA THR A 590 21.22 -16.39 10.03
C THR A 590 21.18 -16.06 11.53
N ALA A 591 21.86 -16.83 12.37
CA ALA A 591 22.00 -16.56 13.81
C ALA A 591 22.72 -15.23 14.13
N LYS A 592 23.36 -14.59 13.15
CA LYS A 592 24.04 -13.29 13.31
C LYS A 592 23.11 -12.08 13.09
N LEU A 593 21.85 -12.29 12.71
CA LEU A 593 20.90 -11.23 12.34
C LEU A 593 20.20 -10.59 13.55
N LYS A 594 20.95 -9.86 14.38
CA LYS A 594 20.46 -9.34 15.68
C LYS A 594 19.22 -8.44 15.62
N ASN A 595 18.95 -7.81 14.48
CA ASN A 595 17.80 -6.94 14.26
C ASN A 595 16.58 -7.66 13.63
N LEU A 596 16.66 -8.97 13.40
CA LEU A 596 15.58 -9.74 12.79
C LEU A 596 14.40 -9.86 13.78
N ARG A 597 13.24 -9.36 13.37
CA ARG A 597 11.99 -9.35 14.15
C ARG A 597 11.01 -10.40 13.69
N HIS A 598 11.00 -10.71 12.39
CA HIS A 598 10.01 -11.60 11.81
C HIS A 598 10.66 -12.64 10.89
N LEU A 599 10.49 -13.90 11.25
CA LEU A 599 10.94 -15.05 10.48
C LEU A 599 9.71 -15.90 10.12
N ILE A 600 9.21 -15.71 8.88
CA ILE A 600 8.04 -16.44 8.37
C ILE A 600 8.52 -17.47 7.37
N LEU A 601 8.46 -18.74 7.77
CA LEU A 601 8.90 -19.86 6.96
C LEU A 601 7.70 -20.71 6.59
N PHE A 602 7.89 -21.64 5.66
CA PHE A 602 7.02 -22.78 5.32
C PHE A 602 7.53 -23.33 3.98
N THR A 603 8.00 -24.56 3.95
CA THR A 603 8.52 -25.18 2.72
C THR A 603 7.39 -25.88 1.97
N ARG A 604 7.28 -25.72 0.66
CA ARG A 604 6.37 -26.55 -0.16
C ARG A 604 6.98 -27.93 -0.41
N GLU A 605 6.13 -28.93 -0.63
CA GLU A 605 6.58 -30.26 -1.04
C GLU A 605 6.76 -30.40 -2.55
N ALA A 606 6.03 -29.62 -3.34
CA ALA A 606 6.12 -29.63 -4.81
C ALA A 606 6.10 -28.22 -5.39
N ALA A 607 6.78 -28.07 -6.54
CA ALA A 607 6.86 -26.84 -7.34
C ALA A 607 5.53 -26.44 -7.98
N ASP A 608 4.58 -27.37 -8.07
CA ASP A 608 3.26 -27.09 -8.58
C ASP A 608 2.48 -26.19 -7.61
N PHE A 609 2.17 -24.97 -8.06
CA PHE A 609 1.41 -23.97 -7.30
C PHE A 609 -0.09 -24.29 -7.23
N SER A 610 -0.60 -25.16 -8.10
CA SER A 610 -2.03 -25.49 -8.23
C SER A 610 -2.54 -26.46 -7.17
N VAL A 611 -1.65 -27.28 -6.58
CA VAL A 611 -2.05 -28.27 -5.56
C VAL A 611 -1.76 -27.71 -4.16
N PRO A 612 -2.78 -27.59 -3.28
CA PRO A 612 -2.58 -27.26 -1.88
C PRO A 612 -2.04 -28.48 -1.13
N LEU A 613 -0.74 -28.75 -1.30
CA LEU A 613 -0.06 -29.80 -0.54
C LEU A 613 0.32 -29.30 0.87
N PRO A 614 0.27 -30.15 1.90
CA PRO A 614 0.86 -29.84 3.19
C PRO A 614 2.34 -29.54 2.99
N GLY A 615 2.81 -28.43 3.55
CA GLY A 615 4.23 -28.06 3.49
C GLY A 615 5.00 -28.56 4.70
N LYS A 616 6.33 -28.51 4.60
CA LYS A 616 7.25 -28.92 5.67
C LYS A 616 7.72 -27.72 6.47
N ALA A 617 8.02 -27.98 7.75
CA ALA A 617 8.62 -27.01 8.63
C ALA A 617 10.12 -26.88 8.33
N VAL A 618 10.65 -25.65 8.40
CA VAL A 618 12.06 -25.35 8.05
C VAL A 618 12.99 -25.65 9.23
N GLN A 619 14.16 -26.23 8.95
CA GLN A 619 15.20 -26.43 9.96
C GLN A 619 15.96 -25.12 10.21
N LEU A 620 16.00 -24.68 11.47
CA LEU A 620 16.81 -23.52 11.89
C LEU A 620 18.25 -23.96 12.21
N PRO A 621 19.23 -23.06 12.05
CA PRO A 621 20.59 -23.29 12.52
C PRO A 621 20.68 -23.20 14.05
N ASP A 622 21.76 -23.74 14.61
CA ASP A 622 22.15 -23.46 15.99
C ASP A 622 22.43 -21.96 16.19
N GLY A 623 22.20 -21.45 17.40
CA GLY A 623 22.46 -20.04 17.74
C GLY A 623 21.26 -19.12 17.51
N ILE A 624 20.08 -19.64 17.17
CA ILE A 624 18.89 -18.82 16.90
C ILE A 624 18.36 -18.12 18.16
N GLU A 625 18.66 -18.65 19.34
CA GLU A 625 18.41 -18.03 20.64
C GLU A 625 19.10 -16.67 20.81
N LYS A 626 20.15 -16.39 20.00
CA LYS A 626 20.85 -15.10 20.00
C LYS A 626 20.08 -13.99 19.28
N LEU A 627 18.96 -14.32 18.61
CA LEU A 627 18.13 -13.34 17.92
C LEU A 627 17.21 -12.60 18.90
N SER A 628 17.79 -11.79 19.80
CA SER A 628 17.07 -11.11 20.88
C SER A 628 15.93 -10.20 20.44
N SER A 629 15.92 -9.74 19.20
CA SER A 629 14.86 -8.89 18.63
C SER A 629 13.71 -9.67 17.99
N LEU A 630 13.73 -11.00 18.03
CA LEU A 630 12.76 -11.83 17.32
C LEU A 630 11.38 -11.76 18.00
N GLN A 631 10.37 -11.39 17.22
CA GLN A 631 8.99 -11.20 17.68
C GLN A 631 8.03 -12.21 17.05
N THR A 632 8.33 -12.70 15.85
CA THR A 632 7.50 -13.68 15.16
C THR A 632 8.37 -14.78 14.56
N LEU A 633 8.06 -16.02 14.91
CA LEU A 633 8.60 -17.23 14.31
C LEU A 633 7.42 -18.07 13.83
N LYS A 634 7.48 -18.65 12.64
CA LYS A 634 6.40 -19.52 12.13
C LYS A 634 6.92 -20.69 11.32
N TYR A 635 6.28 -21.85 11.50
CA TYR A 635 6.49 -23.08 10.70
C TYR A 635 7.93 -23.59 10.73
N VAL A 636 8.47 -23.78 11.94
CA VAL A 636 9.83 -24.27 12.19
C VAL A 636 9.82 -25.70 12.70
N ARG A 637 10.83 -26.47 12.29
CA ARG A 637 11.06 -27.79 12.86
C ARG A 637 11.70 -27.61 14.24
N ALA A 638 10.99 -27.96 15.29
CA ALA A 638 11.46 -27.83 16.65
C ALA A 638 11.74 -29.21 17.26
N ASP A 639 12.89 -29.33 17.92
CA ASP A 639 13.20 -30.43 18.85
C ASP A 639 13.21 -29.91 20.30
N ASN A 640 13.31 -30.80 21.28
CA ASN A 640 13.29 -30.41 22.70
C ASN A 640 14.41 -29.43 23.07
N LYS A 641 15.57 -29.49 22.39
CA LYS A 641 16.68 -28.56 22.62
C LYS A 641 16.31 -27.17 22.12
N MET A 642 15.81 -27.07 20.89
CA MET A 642 15.39 -25.83 20.27
C MET A 642 14.24 -25.17 21.04
N VAL A 643 13.26 -25.92 21.51
CA VAL A 643 12.15 -25.36 22.31
C VAL A 643 12.68 -24.69 23.59
N ARG A 644 13.67 -25.31 24.27
CA ARG A 644 14.31 -24.69 25.44
C ARG A 644 15.10 -23.44 25.07
N SER A 645 15.86 -23.48 23.97
CA SER A 645 16.60 -22.32 23.47
C SER A 645 15.69 -21.16 23.04
N LEU A 646 14.51 -21.44 22.48
CA LEU A 646 13.53 -20.42 22.12
C LEU A 646 12.87 -19.75 23.34
N ALA A 647 12.89 -20.39 24.51
CA ALA A 647 12.38 -19.80 25.75
C ALA A 647 13.20 -18.59 26.23
N GLU A 648 14.44 -18.44 25.74
CA GLU A 648 15.31 -17.29 26.05
C GLU A 648 14.93 -16.02 25.27
N LEU A 649 13.99 -16.11 24.31
CA LEU A 649 13.59 -14.99 23.46
C LEU A 649 12.46 -14.15 24.09
N GLU A 650 12.82 -13.12 24.84
CA GLU A 650 11.90 -12.27 25.60
C GLU A 650 10.92 -11.44 24.72
N GLN A 651 11.29 -11.11 23.49
CA GLN A 651 10.48 -10.26 22.60
C GLN A 651 9.44 -11.03 21.76
N MET A 652 9.36 -12.36 21.93
CA MET A 652 8.47 -13.21 21.14
C MET A 652 6.99 -12.91 21.41
N ARG A 653 6.25 -12.52 20.36
CA ARG A 653 4.81 -12.23 20.38
C ARG A 653 3.97 -13.29 19.66
N SER A 654 4.57 -14.07 18.77
CA SER A 654 3.89 -15.10 17.98
C SER A 654 4.89 -16.19 17.63
N LEU A 655 4.65 -17.40 18.12
CA LEU A 655 5.36 -18.63 17.74
C LEU A 655 4.48 -19.53 16.86
#